data_AF-A0A8H8SSX6-F1
#
_entry.id   AF-A0A8H8SSX6-F1
#
_cell.length_a   1.000
_cell.length_b   1.000
_cell.length_c   1.000
_cell.angle_alpha   90.00
_cell.angle_beta   90.00
_cell.angle_gamma   90.00
#
_symmetry.space_group_name_H-M   'P 1'
#
loop_
_entity.id
_entity.type
_entity.pdbx_description
1 polymer ?
#
loop_
_entity_poly.entity_id
_entity_poly.type
_entity_poly.pdbx_seq_one_letter_code
_entity_poly.pdbx_strand_id
1 'polypeptide(L)'
;MVIKNLDSYISEWKHDQTLPLSTLAESRLGIDASHYLSNLLDNPTTRESYLAATGGIPLSLASRIEQDLRALEKLHIKPVFVFPGLPPNKRISKNTPQQNAAKQMEAAQARRDAWNCYESGRNDQATKLFESRSNVEQWDLWRPVLRIFRHRNVEFIIAPYSSLAQVSLSSIFDLVYLQRHPKSYVHALYGPSELLLYAGVEKVILSLDLSAQSNFTFVTKSKMMTDLQLNEDQFLDLGLLCGSEYSPTLPPNANETSIKPFVDFLRYYKSGFVCITSAFLDNPLMKQSNYAETFARARCMVKFALVLSSEGSVVPLPIALSGGSGGTTTTAADIPSDLHDIFTNRLPDEVFYYCPAAFSLLNHCPNAAQTTSLVERVVSWNVPSTIVEDELRRQSSSTIDFALCLGATSTDKLASRTRTKPNLNHPLEKKDEVVANVIWRFLELRGPRFACYAELKMVRAGVIHGNLWSGRAYSGGPSFGDDEEKKSMLLIMRVLSIVPLSCHPQPWSGPLSRELLVFNSFLRSLSKALRTLVETVALNMLLQQHARRPREDLLEIAVSLPFQQEVNTGYGILAKVYLDALVAMNGGPVKSRDDEGVQEAKDGAMELVEETFTGVKYPRYEVERGFRFWDAALSAIRNLSQDESGSVVSAELVESFEKAQAWLAPMRP
;
A
#
# COMPACT_ATOMS: atom_id res chain seq x y z
N MET A 1 1.29 3.72 -15.70
CA MET A 1 2.41 4.43 -16.36
C MET A 1 2.41 3.99 -17.81
N VAL A 2 2.42 4.93 -18.75
CA VAL A 2 2.40 4.66 -20.20
C VAL A 2 3.17 5.78 -20.90
N ILE A 3 3.83 5.46 -22.01
CA ILE A 3 4.44 6.48 -22.86
C ILE A 3 3.30 7.22 -23.57
N LYS A 4 3.25 8.54 -23.40
CA LYS A 4 2.15 9.34 -23.96
C LYS A 4 2.09 9.17 -25.48
N ASN A 5 0.87 8.94 -26.00
CA ASN A 5 0.55 8.74 -27.42
C ASN A 5 1.18 7.48 -28.08
N LEU A 6 1.99 6.68 -27.37
CA LEU A 6 2.59 5.47 -27.95
C LEU A 6 1.55 4.37 -28.13
N ASP A 7 0.67 4.16 -27.14
CA ASP A 7 -0.36 3.13 -27.21
C ASP A 7 -1.37 3.45 -28.35
N SER A 8 -1.66 4.73 -28.57
CA SER A 8 -2.46 5.20 -29.71
C SER A 8 -1.78 4.89 -31.04
N TYR A 9 -0.47 5.14 -31.15
CA TYR A 9 0.32 4.79 -32.32
C TYR A 9 0.35 3.27 -32.56
N ILE A 10 0.55 2.47 -31.52
CA ILE A 10 0.56 1.00 -31.60
C ILE A 10 -0.75 0.50 -32.21
N SER A 11 -1.89 1.01 -31.73
CA SER A 11 -3.22 0.61 -32.21
C SER A 11 -3.50 1.10 -33.63
N GLU A 12 -3.14 2.35 -33.97
CA GLU A 12 -3.35 2.92 -35.30
C GLU A 12 -2.56 2.16 -36.38
N TRP A 13 -1.32 1.78 -36.08
CA TRP A 13 -0.41 1.09 -37.01
C TRP A 13 -0.47 -0.44 -36.89
N LYS A 14 -1.38 -0.97 -36.06
CA LYS A 14 -1.61 -2.41 -35.84
C LYS A 14 -0.33 -3.18 -35.51
N HIS A 15 0.50 -2.60 -34.65
CA HIS A 15 1.69 -3.27 -34.13
C HIS A 15 1.36 -4.30 -33.04
N ASP A 16 0.16 -4.22 -32.48
CA ASP A 16 -0.37 -5.16 -31.51
C ASP A 16 -0.85 -6.46 -32.17
N GLN A 17 -0.54 -7.57 -31.51
CA GLN A 17 -0.96 -8.91 -31.93
C GLN A 17 -1.65 -9.60 -30.77
N THR A 18 -2.86 -10.10 -31.01
CA THR A 18 -3.65 -10.82 -30.01
C THR A 18 -3.57 -12.32 -30.26
N LEU A 19 -3.20 -13.08 -29.24
CA LEU A 19 -3.09 -14.53 -29.27
C LEU A 19 -3.87 -15.17 -28.11
N PRO A 20 -4.30 -16.44 -28.24
CA PRO A 20 -4.93 -17.15 -27.12
C PRO A 20 -3.89 -17.41 -26.03
N LEU A 21 -4.34 -17.35 -24.77
CA LEU A 21 -3.48 -17.53 -23.58
C LEU A 21 -2.82 -18.91 -23.55
N SER A 22 -3.43 -19.93 -24.17
CA SER A 22 -2.85 -21.26 -24.35
C SER A 22 -1.49 -21.26 -25.07
N THR A 23 -1.17 -20.21 -25.84
CA THR A 23 0.14 -20.04 -26.48
C THR A 23 1.27 -19.87 -25.46
N LEU A 24 0.94 -19.39 -24.26
CA LEU A 24 1.88 -19.24 -23.14
C LEU A 24 1.88 -20.45 -22.20
N ALA A 25 1.20 -21.55 -22.54
CA ALA A 25 1.16 -22.73 -21.67
C ALA A 25 2.56 -23.25 -21.34
N GLU A 26 2.73 -23.77 -20.12
CA GLU A 26 4.01 -24.27 -19.57
C GLU A 26 5.14 -23.22 -19.50
N SER A 27 4.82 -21.94 -19.69
CA SER A 27 5.79 -20.85 -19.62
C SER A 27 5.86 -20.20 -18.24
N ARG A 28 6.86 -19.35 -18.06
CA ARG A 28 7.04 -18.49 -16.89
C ARG A 28 6.75 -17.05 -17.31
N LEU A 29 5.79 -16.40 -16.66
CA LEU A 29 5.32 -15.07 -17.02
C LEU A 29 5.79 -14.05 -15.98
N GLY A 30 6.62 -13.10 -16.40
CA GLY A 30 7.09 -12.01 -15.54
C GLY A 30 6.08 -10.89 -15.56
N ILE A 31 5.56 -10.53 -14.39
CA ILE A 31 4.47 -9.58 -14.24
C ILE A 31 4.98 -8.38 -13.46
N ASP A 32 4.87 -7.19 -14.05
CA ASP A 32 5.00 -5.95 -13.30
C ASP A 32 3.81 -5.82 -12.33
N ALA A 33 4.08 -5.92 -11.03
CA ALA A 33 3.03 -5.97 -10.01
C ALA A 33 2.24 -4.64 -9.93
N SER A 34 2.92 -3.51 -10.14
CA SER A 34 2.29 -2.19 -10.14
C SER A 34 1.29 -2.03 -11.29
N HIS A 35 1.65 -2.48 -12.49
CA HIS A 35 0.77 -2.48 -13.65
C HIS A 35 -0.40 -3.44 -13.49
N TYR A 36 -0.14 -4.68 -13.03
CA TYR A 36 -1.19 -5.65 -12.75
C TYR A 36 -2.22 -5.12 -11.74
N LEU A 37 -1.76 -4.56 -10.63
CA LEU A 37 -2.65 -4.01 -9.60
C LEU A 37 -3.41 -2.78 -10.11
N SER A 38 -2.77 -1.88 -10.86
CA SER A 38 -3.47 -0.75 -11.49
C SER A 38 -4.59 -1.22 -12.40
N ASN A 39 -4.33 -2.18 -13.28
CA ASN A 39 -5.35 -2.71 -14.18
C ASN A 39 -6.51 -3.36 -13.41
N LEU A 40 -6.22 -4.03 -12.30
CA LEU A 40 -7.24 -4.63 -11.44
C LEU A 40 -8.10 -3.57 -10.72
N LEU A 41 -7.53 -2.42 -10.37
CA LEU A 41 -8.27 -1.31 -9.73
C LEU A 41 -9.05 -0.44 -10.72
N ASP A 42 -8.55 -0.30 -11.95
CA ASP A 42 -9.12 0.59 -12.96
C ASP A 42 -10.14 -0.11 -13.87
N ASN A 43 -10.04 -1.44 -14.02
CA ASN A 43 -10.94 -2.20 -14.89
C ASN A 43 -12.39 -2.15 -14.36
N PRO A 44 -13.38 -1.74 -15.18
CA PRO A 44 -14.78 -1.64 -14.78
C PRO A 44 -15.39 -2.90 -14.19
N THR A 45 -14.88 -4.08 -14.57
CA THR A 45 -15.39 -5.38 -14.11
C THR A 45 -14.88 -5.77 -12.72
N THR A 46 -13.78 -5.17 -12.26
CA THR A 46 -13.11 -5.53 -11.00
C THR A 46 -13.06 -4.39 -10.00
N ARG A 47 -13.21 -3.14 -10.46
CA ARG A 47 -13.16 -1.97 -9.58
C ARG A 47 -14.34 -1.95 -8.61
N GLU A 48 -14.09 -1.47 -7.39
CA GLU A 48 -15.13 -1.28 -6.38
C GLU A 48 -15.65 0.16 -6.39
N SER A 49 -16.93 0.34 -6.72
CA SER A 49 -17.53 1.66 -6.95
C SER A 49 -17.48 2.59 -5.73
N TYR A 50 -17.60 2.05 -4.51
CA TYR A 50 -17.68 2.85 -3.29
C TYR A 50 -16.37 2.91 -2.48
N LEU A 51 -15.25 2.43 -3.01
CA LEU A 51 -13.96 2.42 -2.30
C LEU A 51 -13.55 3.82 -1.82
N ALA A 52 -13.81 4.86 -2.63
CA ALA A 52 -13.56 6.25 -2.25
C ALA A 52 -14.47 6.76 -1.12
N ALA A 53 -15.62 6.12 -0.90
CA ALA A 53 -16.63 6.48 0.08
C ALA A 53 -16.58 5.64 1.38
N THR A 54 -16.00 4.44 1.32
CA THR A 54 -15.82 3.54 2.48
C THR A 54 -14.43 3.64 3.10
N GLY A 55 -13.42 3.97 2.29
CA GLY A 55 -12.02 3.95 2.70
C GLY A 55 -11.46 2.53 2.86
N GLY A 56 -10.17 2.44 3.15
CA GLY A 56 -9.45 1.16 3.28
C GLY A 56 -9.06 0.53 1.94
N ILE A 57 -8.97 -0.81 1.95
CA ILE A 57 -8.50 -1.66 0.84
C ILE A 57 -9.71 -2.35 0.19
N PRO A 58 -9.71 -2.60 -1.14
CA PRO A 58 -10.82 -3.30 -1.80
C PRO A 58 -11.08 -4.68 -1.17
N LEU A 59 -12.34 -4.96 -0.83
CA LEU A 59 -12.75 -6.18 -0.14
C LEU A 59 -12.64 -7.44 -1.03
N SER A 60 -12.85 -7.28 -2.34
CA SER A 60 -12.81 -8.35 -3.34
C SER A 60 -11.41 -8.67 -3.87
N LEU A 61 -10.40 -7.84 -3.54
CA LEU A 61 -9.04 -7.94 -4.06
C LEU A 61 -8.45 -9.35 -3.95
N ALA A 62 -8.58 -9.97 -2.78
CA ALA A 62 -8.01 -11.29 -2.52
C ALA A 62 -8.65 -12.37 -3.40
N SER A 63 -9.98 -12.39 -3.48
CA SER A 63 -10.72 -13.34 -4.32
C SER A 63 -10.37 -13.18 -5.80
N ARG A 64 -10.23 -11.94 -6.27
CA ARG A 64 -9.86 -11.67 -7.67
C ARG A 64 -8.46 -12.16 -8.00
N ILE A 65 -7.46 -11.84 -7.18
CA ILE A 65 -6.09 -12.32 -7.38
C ILE A 65 -6.06 -13.85 -7.38
N GLU A 66 -6.80 -14.49 -6.47
CA GLU A 66 -6.89 -15.95 -6.43
C GLU A 66 -7.54 -16.56 -7.68
N GLN A 67 -8.51 -15.90 -8.28
CA GLN A 67 -9.13 -16.32 -9.54
C GLN A 67 -8.14 -16.20 -10.70
N ASP A 68 -7.41 -15.08 -10.80
CA ASP A 68 -6.38 -14.88 -11.83
C ASP A 68 -5.26 -15.92 -11.71
N LEU A 69 -4.78 -16.20 -10.49
CA LEU A 69 -3.77 -17.24 -10.25
C LEU A 69 -4.27 -18.63 -10.66
N ARG A 70 -5.53 -18.98 -10.38
CA ARG A 70 -6.13 -20.26 -10.81
C ARG A 70 -6.23 -20.35 -12.34
N ALA A 71 -6.52 -19.24 -13.02
CA ALA A 71 -6.59 -19.21 -14.49
C ALA A 71 -5.20 -19.50 -15.12
N LEU A 72 -4.14 -18.91 -14.55
CA LEU A 72 -2.76 -19.19 -14.97
C LEU A 72 -2.33 -20.63 -14.64
N GLU A 73 -2.67 -21.12 -13.45
CA GLU A 73 -2.35 -22.47 -12.99
C GLU A 73 -2.97 -23.55 -13.90
N LYS A 74 -4.20 -23.33 -14.39
CA LYS A 74 -4.88 -24.24 -15.33
C LYS A 74 -4.11 -24.47 -16.63
N LEU A 75 -3.31 -23.49 -17.05
CA LEU A 75 -2.48 -23.56 -18.26
C LEU A 75 -1.00 -23.88 -17.94
N HIS A 76 -0.71 -24.26 -16.69
CA HIS A 76 0.65 -24.46 -16.19
C HIS A 76 1.56 -23.24 -16.41
N ILE A 77 0.98 -22.04 -16.41
CA ILE A 77 1.74 -20.79 -16.49
C ILE A 77 2.18 -20.42 -15.09
N LYS A 78 3.49 -20.24 -14.91
CA LYS A 78 4.08 -19.86 -13.63
C LYS A 78 4.30 -18.34 -13.55
N PRO A 79 3.47 -17.58 -12.82
CA PRO A 79 3.67 -16.15 -12.68
C PRO A 79 4.84 -15.83 -11.74
N VAL A 80 5.64 -14.85 -12.11
CA VAL A 80 6.71 -14.25 -11.30
C VAL A 80 6.42 -12.76 -11.19
N PHE A 81 5.97 -12.31 -10.01
CA PHE A 81 5.63 -10.91 -9.80
C PHE A 81 6.84 -10.09 -9.40
N VAL A 82 7.01 -8.91 -9.99
CA VAL A 82 8.07 -7.98 -9.64
C VAL A 82 7.46 -6.70 -9.10
N PHE A 83 7.72 -6.42 -7.83
CA PHE A 83 7.29 -5.20 -7.15
C PHE A 83 8.38 -4.14 -7.24
N PRO A 84 8.03 -2.85 -7.34
CA PRO A 84 9.04 -1.81 -7.27
C PRO A 84 9.57 -1.69 -5.84
N GLY A 85 10.73 -1.06 -5.69
CA GLY A 85 11.40 -0.86 -4.40
C GLY A 85 11.44 0.60 -4.01
N LEU A 86 12.65 1.09 -3.74
CA LEU A 86 12.88 2.48 -3.33
C LEU A 86 12.48 3.45 -4.45
N PRO A 87 11.76 4.52 -4.12
CA PRO A 87 11.58 5.61 -5.06
C PRO A 87 12.96 6.28 -5.31
N PRO A 88 13.33 6.55 -6.58
CA PRO A 88 14.50 7.36 -6.92
C PRO A 88 14.44 8.76 -6.28
N ASN A 89 15.56 9.50 -6.28
CA ASN A 89 15.65 10.81 -5.64
C ASN A 89 14.59 11.77 -6.22
N LYS A 90 13.66 12.21 -5.35
CA LYS A 90 12.42 12.94 -5.69
C LYS A 90 12.61 14.34 -6.29
N ARG A 91 13.81 14.72 -6.76
CA ARG A 91 14.02 16.00 -7.46
C ARG A 91 13.32 16.07 -8.82
N ILE A 92 12.86 14.94 -9.35
CA ILE A 92 12.16 14.84 -10.64
C ILE A 92 10.65 14.78 -10.41
N SER A 93 10.02 15.93 -10.11
CA SER A 93 8.56 16.03 -10.13
C SER A 93 8.11 16.37 -11.55
N LYS A 94 7.36 15.46 -12.20
CA LYS A 94 6.74 15.71 -13.52
C LYS A 94 5.88 16.97 -13.58
N ASN A 95 5.31 17.36 -12.44
CA ASN A 95 4.39 18.48 -12.32
C ASN A 95 5.01 19.57 -11.44
N THR A 96 4.70 20.83 -11.76
CA THR A 96 5.01 21.94 -10.86
C THR A 96 4.18 21.83 -9.56
N PRO A 97 4.62 22.45 -8.44
CA PRO A 97 3.82 22.50 -7.22
C PRO A 97 2.39 23.01 -7.45
N GLN A 98 2.23 23.98 -8.35
CA GLN A 98 0.93 24.54 -8.74
C GLN A 98 0.04 23.53 -9.48
N GLN A 99 0.62 22.73 -10.38
CA GLN A 99 -0.12 21.66 -11.08
C GLN A 99 -0.53 20.54 -10.12
N ASN A 100 0.32 20.19 -9.16
CA ASN A 100 -0.04 19.21 -8.12
C ASN A 100 -1.18 19.74 -7.24
N ALA A 101 -1.14 21.01 -6.84
CA ALA A 101 -2.24 21.64 -6.09
C ALA A 101 -3.55 21.67 -6.90
N ALA A 102 -3.49 22.00 -8.20
CA ALA A 102 -4.66 21.98 -9.08
C ALA A 102 -5.29 20.58 -9.19
N LYS A 103 -4.47 19.53 -9.38
CA LYS A 103 -4.96 18.13 -9.41
C LYS A 103 -5.60 17.71 -8.09
N GLN A 104 -5.02 18.13 -6.96
CA GLN A 104 -5.60 17.85 -5.64
C GLN A 104 -6.95 18.56 -5.45
N MET A 105 -7.05 19.82 -5.88
CA MET A 105 -8.29 20.60 -5.84
C MET A 105 -9.37 20.00 -6.74
N GLU A 106 -9.02 19.59 -7.95
CA GLU A 106 -9.92 18.89 -8.87
C GLU A 106 -10.43 17.57 -8.26
N ALA A 107 -9.54 16.78 -7.66
CA ALA A 107 -9.91 15.54 -6.97
C ALA A 107 -10.83 15.81 -5.77
N ALA A 108 -10.60 16.88 -5.01
CA ALA A 108 -11.46 17.28 -3.91
C ALA A 108 -12.85 17.73 -4.40
N GLN A 109 -12.91 18.44 -5.53
CA GLN A 109 -14.15 18.90 -6.14
C GLN A 109 -14.97 17.71 -6.67
N ALA A 110 -14.36 16.79 -7.41
CA ALA A 110 -15.03 15.58 -7.90
C ALA A 110 -15.64 14.75 -6.76
N ARG A 111 -14.92 14.59 -5.65
CA ARG A 111 -15.46 13.92 -4.45
C ARG A 111 -16.63 14.68 -3.84
N ARG A 112 -16.57 16.01 -3.79
CA ARG A 112 -17.67 16.84 -3.28
C ARG A 112 -18.93 16.65 -4.14
N ASP A 113 -18.77 16.61 -5.46
CA ASP A 113 -19.88 16.42 -6.40
C ASP A 113 -20.48 15.00 -6.29
N ALA A 114 -19.64 13.97 -6.10
CA ALA A 114 -20.10 12.61 -5.83
C ALA A 114 -20.98 12.53 -4.58
N TRP A 115 -20.53 13.16 -3.48
CA TRP A 115 -21.30 13.24 -2.24
C TRP A 115 -22.59 14.04 -2.41
N ASN A 116 -22.58 15.16 -3.11
CA ASN A 116 -23.79 15.95 -3.37
C ASN A 116 -24.84 15.13 -4.16
N CYS A 117 -24.40 14.33 -5.15
CA CYS A 117 -25.30 13.44 -5.88
C CYS A 117 -25.89 12.35 -4.97
N TYR A 118 -25.06 11.72 -4.14
CA TYR A 118 -25.50 10.70 -3.18
C TYR A 118 -26.52 11.28 -2.18
N GLU A 119 -26.21 12.44 -1.61
CA GLU A 119 -27.07 13.17 -0.66
C GLU A 119 -28.39 13.64 -1.30
N SER A 120 -28.42 13.84 -2.63
CA SER A 120 -29.63 14.16 -3.39
C SER A 120 -30.45 12.93 -3.81
N GLY A 121 -30.05 11.71 -3.43
CA GLY A 121 -30.68 10.46 -3.87
C GLY A 121 -30.38 10.05 -5.31
N ARG A 122 -29.46 10.73 -6.00
CA ARG A 122 -29.03 10.41 -7.37
C ARG A 122 -27.92 9.36 -7.36
N ASN A 123 -28.26 8.15 -6.90
CA ASN A 123 -27.31 7.07 -6.64
C ASN A 123 -26.48 6.70 -7.88
N ASP A 124 -27.09 6.51 -9.05
CA ASP A 124 -26.35 6.12 -10.27
C ASP A 124 -25.30 7.14 -10.71
N GLN A 125 -25.61 8.45 -10.56
CA GLN A 125 -24.65 9.51 -10.86
C GLN A 125 -23.53 9.54 -9.81
N ALA A 126 -23.87 9.36 -8.53
CA ALA A 126 -22.90 9.30 -7.45
C ALA A 126 -21.94 8.12 -7.63
N THR A 127 -22.45 6.93 -7.97
CA THR A 127 -21.67 5.72 -8.23
C THR A 127 -20.66 5.96 -9.35
N LYS A 128 -21.09 6.52 -10.49
CA LYS A 128 -20.18 6.87 -11.59
C LYS A 128 -19.09 7.87 -11.18
N LEU A 129 -19.43 8.85 -10.35
CA LEU A 129 -18.46 9.83 -9.85
C LEU A 129 -17.47 9.21 -8.85
N PHE A 130 -17.93 8.33 -7.95
CA PHE A 130 -17.05 7.59 -7.04
C PHE A 130 -16.14 6.59 -7.77
N GLU A 131 -16.65 5.94 -8.81
CA GLU A 131 -15.88 5.05 -9.69
C GLU A 131 -14.77 5.74 -10.46
N SER A 132 -14.93 7.03 -10.76
CA SER A 132 -14.00 7.75 -11.62
C SER A 132 -12.60 7.89 -11.02
N ARG A 133 -12.44 7.80 -9.68
CA ARG A 133 -11.16 7.95 -9.00
C ARG A 133 -11.04 7.08 -7.74
N SER A 134 -10.08 6.16 -7.75
CA SER A 134 -9.66 5.44 -6.56
C SER A 134 -8.69 6.30 -5.72
N ASN A 135 -8.81 6.26 -4.38
CA ASN A 135 -7.88 6.94 -3.46
C ASN A 135 -6.89 5.95 -2.82
N VAL A 136 -6.70 4.79 -3.44
CA VAL A 136 -5.83 3.74 -2.93
C VAL A 136 -4.48 3.84 -3.62
N GLU A 137 -3.45 4.11 -2.82
CA GLU A 137 -2.07 4.06 -3.29
C GLU A 137 -1.66 2.60 -3.42
N GLN A 138 -0.96 2.25 -4.50
CA GLN A 138 -0.54 0.86 -4.75
C GLN A 138 0.27 0.27 -3.59
N TRP A 139 1.08 1.09 -2.92
CA TRP A 139 1.88 0.66 -1.77
C TRP A 139 1.04 0.14 -0.61
N ASP A 140 -0.17 0.69 -0.41
CA ASP A 140 -1.08 0.26 0.64
C ASP A 140 -1.58 -1.18 0.36
N LEU A 141 -1.53 -1.63 -0.90
CA LEU A 141 -1.94 -2.98 -1.34
C LEU A 141 -0.85 -4.04 -1.29
N TRP A 142 0.42 -3.69 -1.17
CA TRP A 142 1.49 -4.69 -1.29
C TRP A 142 1.43 -5.74 -0.20
N ARG A 143 1.13 -5.33 1.04
CA ARG A 143 1.08 -6.24 2.18
C ARG A 143 0.00 -7.31 2.05
N PRO A 144 -1.28 -6.98 1.78
CA PRO A 144 -2.29 -8.01 1.59
C PRO A 144 -1.97 -8.89 0.37
N VAL A 145 -1.43 -8.32 -0.71
CA VAL A 145 -1.03 -9.09 -1.90
C VAL A 145 0.09 -10.08 -1.61
N LEU A 146 1.18 -9.64 -0.97
CA LEU A 146 2.30 -10.51 -0.60
C LEU A 146 1.87 -11.62 0.36
N ARG A 147 0.90 -11.35 1.24
CA ARG A 147 0.30 -12.38 2.10
C ARG A 147 -0.43 -13.44 1.29
N ILE A 148 -1.23 -13.03 0.28
CA ILE A 148 -1.90 -13.97 -0.64
C ILE A 148 -0.87 -14.81 -1.40
N PHE A 149 0.16 -14.15 -1.94
CA PHE A 149 1.24 -14.81 -2.68
C PHE A 149 1.97 -15.84 -1.82
N ARG A 150 2.22 -15.55 -0.53
CA ARG A 150 2.78 -16.53 0.39
C ARG A 150 1.87 -17.73 0.62
N HIS A 151 0.58 -17.50 0.89
CA HIS A 151 -0.39 -18.59 1.10
C HIS A 151 -0.56 -19.48 -0.15
N ARG A 152 -0.39 -18.92 -1.35
CA ARG A 152 -0.49 -19.63 -2.62
C ARG A 152 0.88 -20.05 -3.20
N ASN A 153 1.99 -19.87 -2.47
CA ASN A 153 3.37 -20.14 -2.93
C ASN A 153 3.71 -19.52 -4.30
N VAL A 154 3.24 -18.29 -4.54
CA VAL A 154 3.55 -17.52 -5.76
C VAL A 154 4.95 -16.92 -5.65
N GLU A 155 5.74 -17.02 -6.73
CA GLU A 155 7.06 -16.43 -6.78
C GLU A 155 6.98 -14.92 -7.01
N PHE A 156 7.74 -14.16 -6.22
CA PHE A 156 7.86 -12.72 -6.40
C PHE A 156 9.27 -12.22 -6.05
N ILE A 157 9.63 -11.06 -6.61
CA ILE A 157 10.86 -10.33 -6.33
C ILE A 157 10.48 -8.89 -6.06
N ILE A 158 11.20 -8.22 -5.15
CA ILE A 158 11.08 -6.76 -5.00
C ILE A 158 12.36 -6.13 -5.56
N ALA A 159 12.20 -5.30 -6.57
CA ALA A 159 13.29 -4.60 -7.23
C ALA A 159 13.96 -3.62 -6.26
N PRO A 160 15.26 -3.28 -6.43
CA PRO A 160 15.89 -2.25 -5.62
C PRO A 160 15.23 -0.87 -5.80
N TYR A 161 14.85 -0.54 -7.04
CA TYR A 161 14.18 0.70 -7.40
C TYR A 161 13.01 0.43 -8.36
N SER A 162 13.24 0.50 -9.67
CA SER A 162 12.20 0.30 -10.68
C SER A 162 11.89 -1.17 -10.90
N SER A 163 10.63 -1.57 -10.76
CA SER A 163 10.15 -2.91 -11.13
C SER A 163 10.36 -3.17 -12.62
N LEU A 164 10.13 -2.16 -13.47
CA LEU A 164 10.29 -2.27 -14.93
C LEU A 164 11.73 -2.64 -15.32
N ALA A 165 12.72 -2.07 -14.63
CA ALA A 165 14.13 -2.40 -14.83
C ALA A 165 14.49 -3.83 -14.38
N GLN A 166 13.88 -4.30 -13.29
CA GLN A 166 14.12 -5.65 -12.78
C GLN A 166 13.40 -6.72 -13.62
N VAL A 167 12.20 -6.41 -14.12
CA VAL A 167 11.44 -7.26 -15.06
C VAL A 167 12.20 -7.38 -16.38
N SER A 168 12.72 -6.26 -16.91
CA SER A 168 13.52 -6.28 -18.13
C SER A 168 14.79 -7.13 -17.96
N LEU A 169 15.51 -7.00 -16.85
CA LEU A 169 16.65 -7.87 -16.54
C LEU A 169 16.23 -9.36 -16.51
N SER A 170 15.09 -9.68 -15.89
CA SER A 170 14.61 -11.07 -15.76
C SER A 170 14.28 -11.72 -17.10
N SER A 171 13.86 -10.92 -18.09
CA SER A 171 13.68 -11.38 -19.48
C SER A 171 14.99 -11.49 -20.26
N ILE A 172 16.03 -10.71 -19.90
CA ILE A 172 17.31 -10.72 -20.61
C ILE A 172 18.27 -11.78 -20.03
N PHE A 173 18.03 -12.27 -18.81
CA PHE A 173 18.69 -13.48 -18.31
C PHE A 173 18.48 -14.69 -19.24
N ASP A 174 17.38 -14.74 -20.01
CA ASP A 174 17.15 -15.75 -21.05
C ASP A 174 18.09 -15.61 -22.27
N LEU A 175 18.66 -14.42 -22.54
CA LEU A 175 19.56 -14.18 -23.68
C LEU A 175 21.05 -14.23 -23.32
N VAL A 176 21.40 -14.07 -22.05
CA VAL A 176 22.78 -13.82 -21.61
C VAL A 176 23.32 -14.94 -20.71
N TYR A 177 22.48 -15.61 -19.91
CA TYR A 177 22.94 -16.56 -18.87
C TYR A 177 22.60 -18.03 -19.15
N LEU A 178 22.44 -18.41 -20.42
CA LEU A 178 22.17 -19.79 -20.86
C LEU A 178 23.30 -20.80 -20.58
N GLN A 179 24.46 -20.39 -20.08
CA GLN A 179 25.62 -21.29 -19.94
C GLN A 179 25.94 -21.75 -18.52
N ARG A 180 25.27 -21.24 -17.46
CA ARG A 180 25.60 -21.63 -16.07
C ARG A 180 24.43 -22.04 -15.16
N HIS A 181 23.17 -21.78 -15.50
CA HIS A 181 22.02 -22.27 -14.71
C HIS A 181 20.89 -22.84 -15.57
N PRO A 182 20.36 -24.05 -15.27
CA PRO A 182 19.32 -24.72 -16.05
C PRO A 182 17.87 -24.21 -15.79
N LYS A 183 17.69 -22.98 -15.30
CA LYS A 183 16.37 -22.42 -14.99
C LYS A 183 16.20 -21.04 -15.65
N SER A 184 15.48 -20.99 -16.77
CA SER A 184 14.91 -19.75 -17.30
C SER A 184 14.08 -19.07 -16.20
N TYR A 185 14.28 -17.77 -15.99
CA TYR A 185 13.54 -17.02 -14.96
C TYR A 185 12.15 -16.62 -15.45
N VAL A 186 12.04 -16.10 -16.69
CA VAL A 186 10.79 -15.63 -17.30
C VAL A 186 10.87 -15.68 -18.84
N HIS A 187 9.86 -16.27 -19.49
CA HIS A 187 9.75 -16.41 -20.96
C HIS A 187 8.96 -15.29 -21.65
N ALA A 188 8.05 -14.63 -20.93
CA ALA A 188 7.21 -13.55 -21.46
C ALA A 188 7.03 -12.45 -20.41
N LEU A 189 6.92 -11.20 -20.86
CA LEU A 189 6.77 -10.03 -20.00
C LEU A 189 5.37 -9.45 -20.11
N TYR A 190 4.72 -9.21 -18.98
CA TYR A 190 3.48 -8.46 -18.87
C TYR A 190 3.70 -7.18 -18.08
N GLY A 191 3.40 -6.03 -18.70
CA GLY A 191 3.59 -4.72 -18.11
C GLY A 191 3.30 -3.57 -19.08
N PRO A 192 3.59 -2.33 -18.66
CA PRO A 192 3.30 -1.15 -19.47
C PRO A 192 4.25 -1.02 -20.67
N SER A 193 3.88 -0.18 -21.64
CA SER A 193 4.69 0.10 -22.84
C SER A 193 6.07 0.70 -22.54
N GLU A 194 6.27 1.26 -21.33
CA GLU A 194 7.59 1.72 -20.85
C GLU A 194 8.64 0.61 -20.72
N LEU A 195 8.24 -0.66 -20.63
CA LEU A 195 9.19 -1.79 -20.66
C LEU A 195 10.04 -1.80 -21.95
N LEU A 196 9.49 -1.28 -23.06
CA LEU A 196 10.19 -1.19 -24.35
C LEU A 196 11.38 -0.21 -24.33
N LEU A 197 11.47 0.67 -23.32
CA LEU A 197 12.58 1.62 -23.19
C LEU A 197 13.87 0.97 -22.71
N TYR A 198 13.77 -0.19 -22.06
CA TYR A 198 14.94 -0.91 -21.57
C TYR A 198 15.65 -1.64 -22.70
N ALA A 199 16.98 -1.62 -22.67
CA ALA A 199 17.79 -2.30 -23.65
C ALA A 199 17.59 -3.82 -23.56
N GLY A 200 17.45 -4.50 -24.70
CA GLY A 200 17.29 -5.97 -24.76
C GLY A 200 15.86 -6.50 -24.59
N VAL A 201 14.87 -5.64 -24.31
CA VAL A 201 13.44 -6.03 -24.28
C VAL A 201 12.88 -6.02 -25.70
N GLU A 202 12.50 -7.20 -26.22
CA GLU A 202 12.01 -7.33 -27.60
C GLU A 202 10.48 -7.47 -27.69
N LYS A 203 9.85 -8.22 -26.80
CA LYS A 203 8.39 -8.45 -26.79
C LYS A 203 7.79 -8.12 -25.43
N VAL A 204 6.66 -7.43 -25.43
CA VAL A 204 5.93 -7.07 -24.20
C VAL A 204 4.44 -7.31 -24.41
N ILE A 205 3.82 -8.00 -23.47
CA ILE A 205 2.37 -8.16 -23.34
C ILE A 205 1.83 -6.89 -22.66
N LEU A 206 0.96 -6.16 -23.35
CA LEU A 206 0.35 -4.92 -22.85
C LEU A 206 -1.02 -5.16 -22.21
N SER A 207 -1.73 -6.19 -22.68
CA SER A 207 -3.05 -6.57 -22.17
C SER A 207 -3.12 -8.07 -21.94
N LEU A 208 -3.69 -8.47 -20.82
CA LEU A 208 -3.84 -9.86 -20.41
C LEU A 208 -5.26 -10.04 -19.87
N ASP A 209 -6.10 -10.75 -20.63
CA ASP A 209 -7.45 -11.10 -20.20
C ASP A 209 -7.48 -12.55 -19.69
N LEU A 210 -7.61 -12.68 -18.37
CA LEU A 210 -7.73 -13.96 -17.66
C LEU A 210 -9.19 -14.40 -17.47
N SER A 211 -10.15 -13.68 -18.06
CA SER A 211 -11.57 -14.02 -18.03
C SER A 211 -11.94 -15.10 -19.06
N ALA A 212 -13.23 -15.21 -19.38
CA ALA A 212 -13.78 -16.22 -20.28
C ALA A 212 -13.13 -16.25 -21.68
N GLN A 213 -12.61 -15.13 -22.17
CA GLN A 213 -11.97 -15.07 -23.50
C GLN A 213 -10.54 -15.59 -23.50
N SER A 214 -9.83 -15.53 -22.36
CA SER A 214 -8.48 -16.07 -22.16
C SER A 214 -7.51 -15.72 -23.30
N ASN A 215 -7.28 -14.44 -23.54
CA ASN A 215 -6.38 -13.94 -24.59
C ASN A 215 -5.35 -12.93 -24.03
N PHE A 216 -4.31 -12.66 -24.81
CA PHE A 216 -3.34 -11.62 -24.48
C PHE A 216 -2.92 -10.87 -25.75
N THR A 217 -2.55 -9.61 -25.57
CA THR A 217 -2.10 -8.72 -26.65
C THR A 217 -0.67 -8.29 -26.39
N PHE A 218 0.21 -8.49 -27.36
CA PHE A 218 1.63 -8.16 -27.25
C PHE A 218 2.12 -7.31 -28.43
N VAL A 219 3.23 -6.59 -28.19
CA VAL A 219 3.93 -5.77 -29.18
C VAL A 219 5.37 -6.22 -29.33
N THR A 220 5.99 -5.90 -30.47
CA THR A 220 7.38 -6.25 -30.80
C THR A 220 8.19 -5.00 -31.11
N LYS A 221 9.27 -4.77 -30.35
CA LYS A 221 10.10 -3.55 -30.41
C LYS A 221 10.80 -3.38 -31.77
N SER A 222 11.41 -4.44 -32.32
CA SER A 222 12.14 -4.36 -33.59
C SER A 222 11.28 -3.91 -34.77
N LYS A 223 10.01 -4.33 -34.83
CA LYS A 223 9.06 -3.91 -35.87
C LYS A 223 8.84 -2.40 -35.81
N MET A 224 8.53 -1.88 -34.61
CA MET A 224 8.34 -0.45 -34.39
C MET A 224 9.60 0.36 -34.71
N MET A 225 10.79 -0.11 -34.31
CA MET A 225 12.05 0.56 -34.62
C MET A 225 12.33 0.62 -36.12
N THR A 226 12.01 -0.46 -36.85
CA THR A 226 12.17 -0.54 -38.31
C THR A 226 11.24 0.46 -39.01
N ASP A 227 9.97 0.50 -38.61
CA ASP A 227 8.96 1.38 -39.21
C ASP A 227 9.23 2.85 -38.88
N LEU A 228 9.69 3.13 -37.66
CA LEU A 228 10.10 4.47 -37.22
C LEU A 228 11.49 4.87 -37.72
N GLN A 229 12.28 3.94 -38.29
CA GLN A 229 13.66 4.18 -38.72
C GLN A 229 14.54 4.77 -37.59
N LEU A 230 14.38 4.24 -36.38
CA LEU A 230 15.13 4.66 -35.19
C LEU A 230 16.00 3.52 -34.68
N ASN A 231 17.16 3.86 -34.10
CA ASN A 231 17.96 2.92 -33.33
C ASN A 231 17.47 2.81 -31.87
N GLU A 232 18.07 1.91 -31.08
CA GLU A 232 17.65 1.66 -29.71
C GLU A 232 17.81 2.88 -28.77
N ASP A 233 18.92 3.61 -28.85
CA ASP A 233 19.12 4.84 -28.07
C ASP A 233 18.14 5.95 -28.48
N GLN A 234 17.80 6.05 -29.76
CA GLN A 234 16.80 6.99 -30.28
C GLN A 234 15.39 6.62 -29.87
N PHE A 235 15.06 5.32 -29.82
CA PHE A 235 13.77 4.85 -29.34
C PHE A 235 13.59 5.14 -27.84
N LEU A 236 14.65 4.99 -27.04
CA LEU A 236 14.67 5.45 -25.65
C LEU A 236 14.40 6.97 -25.57
N ASP A 237 15.14 7.77 -26.33
CA ASP A 237 14.96 9.22 -26.37
C ASP A 237 13.53 9.61 -26.82
N LEU A 238 12.93 8.85 -27.76
CA LEU A 238 11.54 9.06 -28.21
C LEU A 238 10.56 8.94 -27.04
N GLY A 239 10.64 7.85 -26.27
CA GLY A 239 9.75 7.65 -25.13
C GLY A 239 9.89 8.73 -24.06
N LEU A 240 11.11 9.21 -23.83
CA LEU A 240 11.37 10.30 -22.89
C LEU A 240 10.86 11.66 -23.40
N LEU A 241 10.96 11.95 -24.69
CA LEU A 241 10.46 13.18 -25.30
C LEU A 241 8.92 13.23 -25.40
N CYS A 242 8.28 12.11 -25.74
CA CYS A 242 6.82 11.98 -25.75
C CYS A 242 6.23 12.15 -24.35
N GLY A 243 6.97 11.72 -23.33
CA GLY A 243 6.58 11.78 -21.92
C GLY A 243 6.37 10.37 -21.36
N SER A 244 7.01 10.11 -20.23
CA SER A 244 7.07 8.80 -19.55
C SER A 244 6.96 8.98 -18.04
N GLU A 245 7.21 7.91 -17.27
CA GLU A 245 7.37 8.04 -15.82
C GLU A 245 8.51 8.96 -15.39
N TYR A 246 9.58 9.00 -16.16
CA TYR A 246 10.82 9.65 -15.75
C TYR A 246 10.98 11.07 -16.28
N SER A 247 10.25 11.42 -17.35
CA SER A 247 10.32 12.75 -17.99
C SER A 247 8.94 13.23 -18.42
N PRO A 248 8.58 14.51 -18.21
CA PRO A 248 7.40 15.09 -18.85
C PRO A 248 7.59 15.17 -20.37
N THR A 249 6.50 15.38 -21.12
CA THR A 249 6.58 15.68 -22.56
C THR A 249 7.41 16.94 -22.80
N LEU A 250 8.16 16.99 -23.90
CA LEU A 250 8.91 18.18 -24.32
C LEU A 250 8.01 19.44 -24.23
N PRO A 251 8.32 20.43 -23.37
CA PRO A 251 7.39 21.52 -23.02
C PRO A 251 6.81 22.30 -24.21
N PRO A 252 7.60 22.67 -25.25
CA PRO A 252 7.05 23.26 -26.47
C PRO A 252 5.97 22.42 -27.18
N ASN A 253 6.00 21.10 -27.02
CA ASN A 253 5.09 20.13 -27.63
C ASN A 253 4.20 19.44 -26.58
N ALA A 254 3.97 20.05 -25.42
CA ALA A 254 3.21 19.41 -24.33
C ALA A 254 1.78 18.99 -24.73
N ASN A 255 1.15 19.71 -25.66
CA ASN A 255 -0.20 19.44 -26.15
C ASN A 255 -0.24 18.52 -27.38
N GLU A 256 0.90 18.03 -27.84
CA GLU A 256 0.98 17.17 -29.02
C GLU A 256 0.27 15.82 -28.77
N THR A 257 -0.50 15.37 -29.76
CA THR A 257 -1.25 14.10 -29.73
C THR A 257 -0.62 13.02 -30.61
N SER A 258 0.36 13.38 -31.46
CA SER A 258 1.09 12.46 -32.32
C SER A 258 2.53 12.24 -31.84
N ILE A 259 3.09 11.06 -32.10
CA ILE A 259 4.52 10.81 -31.88
C ILE A 259 5.40 11.35 -33.03
N LYS A 260 4.80 11.67 -34.19
CA LYS A 260 5.51 11.98 -35.43
C LYS A 260 6.51 13.15 -35.30
N PRO A 261 6.19 14.29 -34.67
CA PRO A 261 7.14 15.40 -34.54
C PRO A 261 8.41 14.99 -33.78
N PHE A 262 8.27 14.16 -32.75
CA PHE A 262 9.40 13.67 -31.96
C PHE A 262 10.28 12.71 -32.76
N VAL A 263 9.67 11.86 -33.60
CA VAL A 263 10.39 10.97 -34.53
C VAL A 263 11.21 11.80 -35.52
N ASP A 264 10.62 12.85 -36.09
CA ASP A 264 11.29 13.73 -37.04
C ASP A 264 12.47 14.48 -36.39
N PHE A 265 12.29 14.94 -35.14
CA PHE A 265 13.39 15.52 -34.36
C PHE A 265 14.55 14.54 -34.16
N LEU A 266 14.27 13.29 -33.82
CA LEU A 266 15.30 12.28 -33.61
C LEU A 266 15.99 11.86 -34.91
N ARG A 267 15.26 11.81 -36.03
CA ARG A 267 15.86 11.54 -37.34
C ARG A 267 16.80 12.66 -37.77
N TYR A 268 16.47 13.91 -37.46
CA TYR A 268 17.29 15.08 -37.79
C TYR A 268 18.48 15.25 -36.84
N TYR A 269 18.23 15.38 -35.53
CA TYR A 269 19.25 15.66 -34.51
C TYR A 269 20.02 14.43 -34.03
N LYS A 270 19.59 13.22 -34.39
CA LYS A 270 20.16 11.91 -34.03
C LYS A 270 20.09 11.52 -32.55
N SER A 271 19.89 12.47 -31.65
CA SER A 271 19.78 12.28 -30.19
C SER A 271 18.79 13.26 -29.60
N GLY A 272 18.00 12.81 -28.62
CA GLY A 272 17.05 13.65 -27.90
C GLY A 272 17.74 14.75 -27.09
N PHE A 273 18.90 14.46 -26.50
CA PHE A 273 19.69 15.47 -25.78
C PHE A 273 20.20 16.57 -26.73
N VAL A 274 20.73 16.17 -27.90
CA VAL A 274 21.19 17.11 -28.93
C VAL A 274 20.04 17.97 -29.46
N CYS A 275 18.86 17.37 -29.68
CA CYS A 275 17.66 18.10 -30.05
C CYS A 275 17.34 19.20 -29.03
N ILE A 276 17.34 18.85 -27.73
CA ILE A 276 17.05 19.80 -26.64
C ILE A 276 18.08 20.93 -26.61
N THR A 277 19.38 20.60 -26.60
CA THR A 277 20.44 21.61 -26.44
C THR A 277 20.61 22.50 -27.66
N SER A 278 20.35 21.99 -28.85
CA SER A 278 20.58 22.72 -30.11
C SER A 278 19.38 23.54 -30.55
N ALA A 279 18.16 23.04 -30.33
CA ALA A 279 16.95 23.62 -30.90
C ALA A 279 16.05 24.33 -29.87
N PHE A 280 16.10 23.90 -28.60
CA PHE A 280 15.11 24.31 -27.60
C PHE A 280 15.71 24.92 -26.33
N LEU A 281 17.03 24.93 -26.16
CA LEU A 281 17.69 25.36 -24.92
C LEU A 281 17.31 26.80 -24.50
N ASP A 282 17.16 27.69 -25.48
CA ASP A 282 16.81 29.09 -25.22
C ASP A 282 15.32 29.35 -25.02
N ASN A 283 14.47 28.35 -25.19
CA ASN A 283 13.04 28.49 -24.96
C ASN A 283 12.74 28.75 -23.46
N PRO A 284 11.99 29.81 -23.11
CA PRO A 284 11.67 30.15 -21.72
C PRO A 284 11.03 28.99 -20.93
N LEU A 285 10.19 28.17 -21.58
CA LEU A 285 9.52 27.03 -20.94
C LEU A 285 10.51 25.93 -20.52
N MET A 286 11.61 25.79 -21.27
CA MET A 286 12.67 24.81 -21.00
C MET A 286 13.52 25.24 -19.81
N LYS A 287 13.84 26.54 -19.72
CA LYS A 287 14.60 27.12 -18.60
C LYS A 287 13.80 27.08 -17.30
N GLN A 288 12.50 27.38 -17.35
CA GLN A 288 11.62 27.34 -16.16
C GLN A 288 11.46 25.93 -15.58
N SER A 289 11.46 24.90 -16.42
CA SER A 289 11.28 23.51 -16.00
C SER A 289 12.60 22.75 -15.78
N ASN A 290 13.74 23.37 -16.06
CA ASN A 290 15.06 22.71 -16.09
C ASN A 290 15.02 21.37 -16.86
N TYR A 291 14.38 21.41 -18.04
CA TYR A 291 14.04 20.19 -18.77
C TYR A 291 15.26 19.42 -19.27
N ALA A 292 16.34 20.11 -19.66
CA ALA A 292 17.55 19.46 -20.16
C ALA A 292 18.19 18.55 -19.09
N GLU A 293 18.28 19.04 -17.84
CA GLU A 293 18.76 18.24 -16.71
C GLU A 293 17.78 17.09 -16.40
N THR A 294 16.47 17.38 -16.39
CA THR A 294 15.43 16.37 -16.16
C THR A 294 15.51 15.23 -17.17
N PHE A 295 15.65 15.55 -18.46
CA PHE A 295 15.79 14.59 -19.54
C PHE A 295 17.07 13.76 -19.41
N ALA A 296 18.21 14.39 -19.12
CA ALA A 296 19.47 13.69 -18.92
C ALA A 296 19.41 12.71 -17.74
N ARG A 297 18.79 13.13 -16.62
CA ARG A 297 18.56 12.27 -15.45
C ARG A 297 17.63 11.12 -15.79
N ALA A 298 16.52 11.38 -16.49
CA ALA A 298 15.58 10.34 -16.94
C ALA A 298 16.25 9.30 -17.85
N ARG A 299 17.10 9.73 -18.78
CA ARG A 299 17.89 8.84 -19.63
C ARG A 299 18.85 7.98 -18.81
N CYS A 300 19.52 8.57 -17.82
CA CYS A 300 20.40 7.82 -16.91
C CYS A 300 19.63 6.84 -16.01
N MET A 301 18.42 7.19 -15.56
CA MET A 301 17.56 6.29 -14.77
C MET A 301 17.22 5.01 -15.51
N VAL A 302 16.94 5.08 -16.82
CA VAL A 302 16.61 3.91 -17.62
C VAL A 302 17.88 3.17 -18.04
N LYS A 303 18.90 3.88 -18.55
CA LYS A 303 20.12 3.28 -19.10
C LYS A 303 20.99 2.62 -18.03
N PHE A 304 21.08 3.21 -16.84
CA PHE A 304 21.89 2.73 -15.72
C PHE A 304 21.02 2.31 -14.53
N ALA A 305 19.81 1.80 -14.80
CA ALA A 305 18.89 1.35 -13.77
C ALA A 305 19.55 0.36 -12.80
N LEU A 306 19.35 0.54 -11.50
CA LEU A 306 19.90 -0.35 -10.48
C LEU A 306 19.00 -1.57 -10.29
N VAL A 307 19.57 -2.76 -10.44
CA VAL A 307 18.89 -4.05 -10.43
C VAL A 307 19.58 -5.01 -9.47
N LEU A 308 18.81 -5.97 -8.93
CA LEU A 308 19.31 -7.03 -8.07
C LEU A 308 19.83 -8.17 -8.94
N SER A 309 21.11 -8.52 -8.77
CA SER A 309 21.76 -9.65 -9.45
C SER A 309 21.33 -10.99 -8.85
N SER A 310 21.63 -12.09 -9.56
CA SER A 310 21.44 -13.45 -9.03
C SER A 310 22.27 -13.75 -7.79
N GLU A 311 23.34 -12.98 -7.55
CA GLU A 311 24.20 -13.07 -6.38
C GLU A 311 23.68 -12.23 -5.20
N GLY A 312 22.57 -11.51 -5.38
CA GLY A 312 21.95 -10.68 -4.34
C GLY A 312 22.60 -9.30 -4.17
N SER A 313 23.48 -8.90 -5.09
CA SER A 313 24.11 -7.58 -5.11
C SER A 313 23.35 -6.58 -5.99
N VAL A 314 23.29 -5.32 -5.57
CA VAL A 314 22.68 -4.27 -6.40
C VAL A 314 23.71 -3.70 -7.36
N VAL A 315 23.47 -3.88 -8.66
CA VAL A 315 24.37 -3.46 -9.74
C VAL A 315 23.60 -2.70 -10.81
N PRO A 316 24.25 -1.80 -11.57
CA PRO A 316 23.64 -1.19 -12.74
C PRO A 316 23.32 -2.20 -13.84
N LEU A 317 22.20 -1.99 -14.54
CA LEU A 317 21.67 -2.87 -15.58
C LEU A 317 22.72 -3.23 -16.65
N PRO A 318 23.51 -2.29 -17.24
CA PRO A 318 24.50 -2.65 -18.26
C PRO A 318 25.58 -3.62 -17.77
N ILE A 319 25.96 -3.55 -16.49
CA ILE A 319 26.92 -4.50 -15.88
C ILE A 319 26.26 -5.86 -15.71
N ALA A 320 25.00 -5.89 -15.22
CA ALA A 320 24.24 -7.13 -15.08
C ALA A 320 24.06 -7.84 -16.44
N LEU A 321 23.91 -7.07 -17.52
CA LEU A 321 23.80 -7.58 -18.89
C LEU A 321 25.13 -8.02 -19.50
N SER A 322 26.26 -7.41 -19.10
CA SER A 322 27.60 -7.75 -19.61
C SER A 322 28.13 -9.10 -19.07
N GLY A 323 27.45 -9.69 -18.08
CA GLY A 323 27.79 -10.98 -17.47
C GLY A 323 27.54 -12.21 -18.35
N GLY A 324 27.11 -12.04 -19.59
CA GLY A 324 26.95 -13.17 -20.50
C GLY A 324 27.17 -12.84 -21.96
N SER A 325 27.38 -13.92 -22.70
CA SER A 325 28.18 -14.00 -23.90
C SER A 325 27.48 -13.40 -25.13
N GLY A 326 27.49 -12.07 -25.29
CA GLY A 326 27.05 -11.45 -26.54
C GLY A 326 27.09 -9.92 -26.66
N GLY A 327 27.34 -9.16 -25.59
CA GLY A 327 27.34 -7.69 -25.63
C GLY A 327 28.74 -7.05 -25.51
N THR A 328 28.87 -5.81 -25.98
CA THR A 328 30.02 -4.93 -25.65
C THR A 328 30.25 -4.93 -24.15
N THR A 329 31.44 -5.34 -23.72
CA THR A 329 31.83 -5.43 -22.31
C THR A 329 31.76 -4.05 -21.66
N THR A 330 30.64 -3.74 -21.01
CA THR A 330 30.47 -2.48 -20.28
C THR A 330 31.18 -2.63 -18.95
N THR A 331 32.16 -1.77 -18.71
CA THR A 331 32.96 -1.79 -17.49
C THR A 331 32.41 -0.81 -16.47
N ALA A 332 32.87 -0.90 -15.22
CA ALA A 332 32.53 0.09 -14.20
C ALA A 332 32.96 1.52 -14.57
N ALA A 333 33.92 1.70 -15.49
CA ALA A 333 34.37 3.00 -15.96
C ALA A 333 33.36 3.68 -16.92
N ASP A 334 32.49 2.90 -17.55
CA ASP A 334 31.45 3.41 -18.46
C ASP A 334 30.19 3.89 -17.70
N ILE A 335 30.20 3.74 -16.37
CA ILE A 335 29.07 4.07 -15.50
C ILE A 335 29.32 5.41 -14.82
N PRO A 336 28.34 6.33 -14.83
CA PRO A 336 28.44 7.59 -14.11
C PRO A 336 28.71 7.39 -12.61
N SER A 337 29.70 8.10 -12.07
CA SER A 337 30.08 7.99 -10.65
C SER A 337 29.06 8.62 -9.69
N ASP A 338 28.20 9.49 -10.21
CA ASP A 338 27.22 10.33 -9.52
C ASP A 338 25.79 9.75 -9.55
N LEU A 339 25.61 8.45 -9.84
CA LEU A 339 24.28 7.81 -9.86
C LEU A 339 23.50 7.95 -8.53
N HIS A 340 24.19 8.19 -7.41
CA HIS A 340 23.55 8.45 -6.11
C HIS A 340 22.69 9.72 -6.11
N ASP A 341 23.00 10.70 -6.95
CA ASP A 341 22.17 11.90 -7.11
C ASP A 341 20.83 11.59 -7.78
N ILE A 342 20.78 10.54 -8.60
CA ILE A 342 19.59 10.09 -9.32
C ILE A 342 18.78 9.10 -8.48
N PHE A 343 19.45 8.12 -7.87
CA PHE A 343 18.84 7.07 -7.07
C PHE A 343 18.86 7.43 -5.59
N THR A 344 19.69 6.75 -4.79
CA THR A 344 20.04 7.17 -3.42
C THR A 344 21.51 6.86 -3.18
N ASN A 345 22.05 7.33 -2.06
CA ASN A 345 23.35 6.87 -1.59
C ASN A 345 23.37 5.34 -1.53
N ARG A 346 24.49 4.73 -1.89
CA ARG A 346 24.62 3.26 -1.89
C ARG A 346 24.29 2.72 -0.50
N LEU A 347 23.16 2.03 -0.41
CA LEU A 347 22.76 1.31 0.78
C LEU A 347 23.46 -0.05 0.78
N PRO A 348 23.70 -0.66 1.96
CA PRO A 348 24.09 -2.06 2.03
C PRO A 348 23.11 -2.93 1.24
N ASP A 349 23.61 -3.91 0.48
CA ASP A 349 22.78 -4.78 -0.37
C ASP A 349 21.68 -5.48 0.46
N GLU A 350 22.01 -5.76 1.73
CA GLU A 350 21.10 -6.27 2.76
C GLU A 350 19.81 -5.46 2.89
N VAL A 351 19.89 -4.14 2.80
CA VAL A 351 18.72 -3.26 2.99
C VAL A 351 17.65 -3.61 1.97
N PHE A 352 18.04 -3.86 0.72
CA PHE A 352 17.14 -4.20 -0.38
C PHE A 352 16.51 -5.60 -0.23
N TYR A 353 17.17 -6.50 0.49
CA TYR A 353 16.66 -7.84 0.79
C TYR A 353 15.68 -7.86 1.99
N TYR A 354 15.96 -7.06 3.03
CA TYR A 354 15.30 -7.22 4.34
C TYR A 354 14.02 -6.40 4.57
N CYS A 355 13.82 -5.26 3.92
CA CYS A 355 12.60 -4.48 4.17
C CYS A 355 12.10 -3.64 2.99
N PRO A 356 11.54 -4.29 1.96
CA PRO A 356 10.91 -3.61 0.84
C PRO A 356 9.74 -2.68 1.21
N ALA A 357 9.08 -2.87 2.36
CA ALA A 357 7.90 -2.10 2.76
C ALA A 357 8.16 -0.86 3.67
N ALA A 358 9.37 -0.70 4.23
CA ALA A 358 9.71 0.41 5.15
C ALA A 358 10.32 1.64 4.44
N PHE A 359 10.40 1.60 3.11
CA PHE A 359 11.29 2.44 2.32
C PHE A 359 10.84 3.88 2.07
N SER A 360 9.61 4.25 2.43
CA SER A 360 9.13 5.62 2.25
C SER A 360 9.84 6.67 3.13
N LEU A 361 10.66 6.27 4.12
CA LEU A 361 11.29 7.17 5.08
C LEU A 361 12.83 7.28 5.01
N LEU A 362 13.54 6.46 4.23
CA LEU A 362 15.01 6.51 4.18
C LEU A 362 15.58 7.80 3.54
N ASN A 363 14.74 8.68 3.00
CA ASN A 363 15.15 9.97 2.45
C ASN A 363 15.44 11.06 3.50
N HIS A 364 15.32 10.78 4.81
CA HIS A 364 15.60 11.75 5.87
C HIS A 364 16.71 11.25 6.81
N CYS A 365 17.90 11.83 6.63
CA CYS A 365 19.06 11.92 7.53
C CYS A 365 19.27 10.78 8.54
N PRO A 366 20.26 9.88 8.30
CA PRO A 366 20.61 8.80 9.23
C PRO A 366 21.21 9.25 10.58
N ASN A 367 21.62 10.52 10.71
CA ASN A 367 22.49 10.96 11.82
C ASN A 367 21.87 12.06 12.70
N ALA A 368 20.59 11.93 13.06
CA ALA A 368 20.03 12.77 14.13
C ALA A 368 20.40 12.15 15.49
N ALA A 369 21.02 12.93 16.39
CA ALA A 369 21.33 12.48 17.76
C ALA A 369 20.10 11.93 18.53
N GLN A 370 18.90 12.40 18.17
CA GLN A 370 17.63 11.90 18.67
C GLN A 370 17.41 10.42 18.31
N THR A 371 17.75 10.00 17.09
CA THR A 371 17.61 8.61 16.64
C THR A 371 18.54 7.69 17.44
N THR A 372 19.79 8.09 17.65
CA THR A 372 20.75 7.31 18.45
C THR A 372 20.27 7.11 19.89
N SER A 373 19.76 8.17 20.53
CA SER A 373 19.17 8.08 21.87
C SER A 373 17.98 7.10 21.93
N LEU A 374 17.13 7.08 20.89
CA LEU A 374 16.04 6.11 20.81
C LEU A 374 16.53 4.67 20.63
N VAL A 375 17.60 4.46 19.85
CA VAL A 375 18.21 3.13 19.65
C VAL A 375 18.81 2.60 20.95
N GLU A 376 19.50 3.45 21.72
CA GLU A 376 20.07 3.09 23.03
C GLU A 376 19.00 2.64 24.03
N ARG A 377 17.81 3.25 24.00
CA ARG A 377 16.69 2.86 24.87
C ARG A 377 16.15 1.46 24.60
N VAL A 378 16.22 1.00 23.35
CA VAL A 378 15.61 -0.28 22.94
C VAL A 378 16.60 -1.43 22.86
N VAL A 379 17.90 -1.15 22.88
CA VAL A 379 18.94 -2.19 22.68
C VAL A 379 18.91 -3.28 23.75
N SER A 380 18.41 -2.97 24.95
CA SER A 380 18.28 -3.93 26.06
C SER A 380 17.19 -4.99 25.85
N TRP A 381 16.33 -4.83 24.85
CA TRP A 381 15.31 -5.80 24.50
C TRP A 381 15.88 -6.75 23.43
N ASN A 382 16.51 -7.84 23.89
CA ASN A 382 17.09 -8.90 23.04
C ASN A 382 16.82 -10.31 23.60
N VAL A 383 15.53 -10.63 23.77
CA VAL A 383 15.03 -11.82 24.44
C VAL A 383 15.21 -13.07 23.58
N PRO A 384 15.87 -14.13 24.08
CA PRO A 384 16.04 -15.38 23.33
C PRO A 384 14.76 -16.21 23.27
N SER A 385 14.68 -17.09 22.27
CA SER A 385 13.54 -18.01 22.05
C SER A 385 13.11 -18.81 23.27
N THR A 386 14.02 -19.22 24.16
CA THR A 386 13.68 -19.99 25.37
C THR A 386 12.71 -19.23 26.28
N ILE A 387 12.94 -17.93 26.48
CA ILE A 387 12.08 -17.08 27.31
C ILE A 387 10.74 -16.84 26.60
N VAL A 388 10.76 -16.65 25.28
CA VAL A 388 9.53 -16.45 24.49
C VAL A 388 8.64 -17.70 24.57
N GLU A 389 9.22 -18.89 24.39
CA GLU A 389 8.50 -20.16 24.49
C GLU A 389 7.94 -20.42 25.91
N ASP A 390 8.71 -20.07 26.95
CA ASP A 390 8.24 -20.17 28.33
C ASP A 390 7.04 -19.24 28.60
N GLU A 391 7.03 -18.03 28.03
CA GLU A 391 5.92 -17.09 28.17
C GLU A 391 4.69 -17.52 27.36
N LEU A 392 4.87 -18.10 26.18
CA LEU A 392 3.77 -18.72 25.41
C LEU A 392 3.10 -19.83 26.23
N ARG A 393 3.88 -20.70 26.87
CA ARG A 393 3.35 -21.77 27.74
C ARG A 393 2.67 -21.22 28.99
N ARG A 394 3.29 -20.23 29.66
CA ARG A 394 2.76 -19.63 30.90
C ARG A 394 1.42 -18.94 30.70
N GLN A 395 1.26 -18.28 29.55
CA GLN A 395 0.05 -17.50 29.23
C GLN A 395 -0.97 -18.29 28.39
N SER A 396 -0.69 -19.57 28.09
CA SER A 396 -1.52 -20.40 27.19
C SER A 396 -1.81 -19.71 25.85
N SER A 397 -0.83 -18.98 25.32
CA SER A 397 -0.94 -18.26 24.05
C SER A 397 -0.33 -19.06 22.91
N SER A 398 -0.97 -19.01 21.74
CA SER A 398 -0.46 -19.56 20.48
C SER A 398 0.08 -18.48 19.54
N THR A 399 -0.01 -17.21 19.92
CA THR A 399 0.35 -16.05 19.09
C THR A 399 1.30 -15.12 19.82
N ILE A 400 2.21 -14.52 19.06
CA ILE A 400 3.08 -13.44 19.53
C ILE A 400 2.42 -12.12 19.17
N ASP A 401 1.77 -11.52 20.16
CA ASP A 401 1.05 -10.26 20.03
C ASP A 401 1.36 -9.33 21.21
N PHE A 402 0.65 -8.21 21.25
CA PHE A 402 0.78 -7.26 22.36
C PHE A 402 0.37 -7.88 23.70
N ALA A 403 -0.66 -8.73 23.74
CA ALA A 403 -1.13 -9.33 24.98
C ALA A 403 -0.04 -10.22 25.60
N LEU A 404 0.61 -11.05 24.79
CA LEU A 404 1.75 -11.87 25.23
C LEU A 404 2.89 -11.01 25.80
N CYS A 405 3.28 -9.96 25.07
CA CYS A 405 4.42 -9.11 25.44
C CYS A 405 4.15 -8.29 26.71
N LEU A 406 2.91 -7.82 26.91
CA LEU A 406 2.46 -7.15 28.12
C LEU A 406 2.37 -8.13 29.29
N GLY A 407 1.82 -9.32 29.06
CA GLY A 407 1.77 -10.37 30.08
C GLY A 407 3.16 -10.78 30.56
N ALA A 408 4.15 -10.79 29.67
CA ALA A 408 5.56 -11.06 29.97
C ALA A 408 6.26 -9.90 30.71
N THR A 409 5.63 -8.73 30.82
CA THR A 409 6.14 -7.56 31.53
C THR A 409 5.19 -7.10 32.65
N SER A 410 4.22 -7.93 33.01
CA SER A 410 3.17 -7.64 34.00
C SER A 410 3.66 -7.41 35.43
N THR A 411 4.86 -7.90 35.77
CA THR A 411 5.52 -7.69 37.06
C THR A 411 6.98 -7.35 36.85
N ASP A 412 7.61 -6.63 37.79
CA ASP A 412 9.03 -6.26 37.69
C ASP A 412 9.94 -7.48 37.55
N LYS A 413 9.62 -8.59 38.23
CA LYS A 413 10.35 -9.85 38.11
C LYS A 413 10.28 -10.40 36.69
N LEU A 414 9.10 -10.40 36.06
CA LEU A 414 8.95 -10.86 34.68
C LEU A 414 9.59 -9.89 33.68
N ALA A 415 9.45 -8.58 33.89
CA ALA A 415 10.06 -7.54 33.05
C ALA A 415 11.60 -7.59 33.09
N SER A 416 12.21 -7.97 34.22
CA SER A 416 13.66 -8.14 34.30
C SER A 416 14.17 -9.31 33.44
N ARG A 417 13.37 -10.38 33.28
CA ARG A 417 13.71 -11.55 32.44
C ARG A 417 13.72 -11.21 30.95
N THR A 418 12.98 -10.19 30.55
CA THR A 418 12.85 -9.77 29.14
C THR A 418 13.86 -8.67 28.75
N ARG A 419 14.79 -8.32 29.66
CA ARG A 419 15.90 -7.39 29.37
C ARG A 419 17.23 -8.12 29.35
N THR A 420 17.82 -8.26 28.17
CA THR A 420 19.06 -8.97 27.90
C THR A 420 19.91 -8.19 26.90
N LYS A 421 21.23 -8.14 27.12
CA LYS A 421 22.14 -7.49 26.16
C LYS A 421 22.26 -8.34 24.89
N PRO A 422 22.39 -7.72 23.71
CA PRO A 422 22.64 -8.44 22.47
C PRO A 422 24.00 -9.16 22.52
N ASN A 423 24.02 -10.41 22.05
CA ASN A 423 25.24 -11.19 21.89
C ASN A 423 25.48 -11.43 20.40
N LEU A 424 26.49 -10.79 19.82
CA LEU A 424 26.78 -10.87 18.39
C LEU A 424 27.20 -12.28 17.93
N ASN A 425 27.71 -13.12 18.85
CA ASN A 425 28.05 -14.52 18.54
C ASN A 425 26.82 -15.44 18.52
N HIS A 426 25.72 -15.01 19.16
CA HIS A 426 24.46 -15.74 19.24
C HIS A 426 23.30 -14.80 18.92
N PRO A 427 23.17 -14.35 17.66
CA PRO A 427 22.08 -13.49 17.24
C PRO A 427 20.74 -14.25 17.27
N LEU A 428 19.63 -13.50 17.26
CA LEU A 428 18.29 -14.06 17.16
C LEU A 428 18.09 -14.75 15.80
N GLU A 429 17.76 -16.04 15.82
CA GLU A 429 17.64 -16.91 14.64
C GLU A 429 16.18 -17.23 14.27
N LYS A 430 15.30 -17.49 15.26
CA LYS A 430 13.91 -17.88 15.04
C LYS A 430 13.04 -16.68 14.66
N LYS A 431 11.97 -16.92 13.92
CA LYS A 431 10.94 -15.90 13.59
C LYS A 431 10.34 -15.29 14.85
N ASP A 432 9.91 -16.16 15.74
CA ASP A 432 9.12 -15.85 16.93
C ASP A 432 9.85 -14.91 17.89
N GLU A 433 11.15 -15.14 18.10
CA GLU A 433 11.97 -14.24 18.93
C GLU A 433 12.18 -12.88 18.28
N VAL A 434 12.32 -12.80 16.94
CA VAL A 434 12.43 -11.51 16.27
C VAL A 434 11.13 -10.73 16.35
N VAL A 435 9.99 -11.35 16.10
CA VAL A 435 8.67 -10.69 16.21
C VAL A 435 8.44 -10.17 17.63
N ALA A 436 8.69 -11.00 18.65
CA ALA A 436 8.51 -10.61 20.05
C ALA A 436 9.41 -9.43 20.44
N ASN A 437 10.69 -9.47 20.06
CA ASN A 437 11.63 -8.38 20.31
C ASN A 437 11.24 -7.09 19.58
N VAL A 438 10.76 -7.17 18.34
CA VAL A 438 10.25 -5.99 17.62
C VAL A 438 9.07 -5.37 18.38
N ILE A 439 8.15 -6.19 18.90
CA ILE A 439 7.01 -5.71 19.69
C ILE A 439 7.50 -5.03 20.98
N TRP A 440 8.37 -5.67 21.78
CA TRP A 440 8.89 -5.05 23.01
C TRP A 440 9.64 -3.74 22.75
N ARG A 441 10.50 -3.69 21.73
CA ARG A 441 11.19 -2.46 21.33
C ARG A 441 10.22 -1.37 20.90
N PHE A 442 9.17 -1.74 20.16
CA PHE A 442 8.08 -0.81 19.81
C PHE A 442 7.34 -0.29 21.05
N LEU A 443 6.99 -1.18 21.99
CA LEU A 443 6.33 -0.81 23.26
C LEU A 443 7.19 0.20 24.04
N GLU A 444 8.51 -0.02 24.13
CA GLU A 444 9.46 0.87 24.81
C GLU A 444 9.53 2.26 24.13
N LEU A 445 9.63 2.33 22.80
CA LEU A 445 9.67 3.60 22.07
C LEU A 445 8.40 4.43 22.25
N ARG A 446 7.23 3.77 22.32
CA ARG A 446 5.93 4.44 22.42
C ARG A 446 5.45 4.64 23.86
N GLY A 447 6.12 4.02 24.83
CA GLY A 447 5.74 3.89 26.23
C GLY A 447 4.81 2.67 26.46
N PRO A 448 5.11 1.78 27.42
CA PRO A 448 4.36 0.53 27.64
C PRO A 448 2.88 0.75 27.96
N ARG A 449 2.53 1.90 28.56
CA ARG A 449 1.14 2.28 28.86
C ARG A 449 0.30 2.69 27.63
N PHE A 450 0.94 3.00 26.50
CA PHE A 450 0.27 3.66 25.36
C PHE A 450 0.27 2.85 24.07
N ALA A 451 0.91 1.69 24.05
CA ALA A 451 1.22 1.00 22.81
C ALA A 451 0.16 -0.04 22.40
N CYS A 452 -0.87 -0.23 23.22
CA CYS A 452 -1.76 -1.39 23.11
C CYS A 452 -3.02 -1.14 22.26
N TYR A 453 -3.42 0.11 22.02
CA TYR A 453 -4.62 0.39 21.24
C TYR A 453 -4.42 1.63 20.37
N ALA A 454 -4.66 1.50 19.06
CA ALA A 454 -4.74 2.64 18.15
C ALA A 454 -5.68 3.73 18.72
N GLU A 455 -6.74 3.29 19.41
CA GLU A 455 -7.64 4.10 20.21
C GLU A 455 -6.93 5.04 21.20
N LEU A 456 -6.03 4.55 22.05
CA LEU A 456 -5.36 5.38 23.06
C LEU A 456 -4.46 6.46 22.44
N LYS A 457 -3.89 6.18 21.26
CA LYS A 457 -3.12 7.19 20.52
C LYS A 457 -4.04 8.24 19.88
N MET A 458 -5.24 7.84 19.46
CA MET A 458 -6.25 8.76 18.97
C MET A 458 -6.85 9.62 20.08
N VAL A 459 -7.05 9.07 21.29
CA VAL A 459 -7.42 9.83 22.48
C VAL A 459 -6.40 10.94 22.73
N ARG A 460 -5.11 10.61 22.75
CA ARG A 460 -4.04 11.62 22.90
C ARG A 460 -3.98 12.64 21.77
N ALA A 461 -4.32 12.23 20.54
CA ALA A 461 -4.41 13.13 19.41
C ALA A 461 -5.66 14.02 19.46
N GLY A 462 -6.57 13.80 20.43
CA GLY A 462 -7.81 14.54 20.57
C GLY A 462 -8.82 14.26 19.46
N VAL A 463 -8.75 13.09 18.81
CA VAL A 463 -9.62 12.77 17.66
C VAL A 463 -10.79 11.84 17.99
N ILE A 464 -10.82 11.27 19.20
CA ILE A 464 -11.95 10.50 19.71
C ILE A 464 -12.83 11.44 20.52
N HIS A 465 -13.93 11.87 19.93
CA HIS A 465 -14.98 12.66 20.58
C HIS A 465 -16.29 12.52 19.80
N GLY A 466 -17.41 12.94 20.41
CA GLY A 466 -18.73 13.01 19.75
C GLY A 466 -18.97 14.28 18.92
N ASN A 467 -18.05 15.26 18.96
CA ASN A 467 -18.23 16.55 18.27
C ASN A 467 -18.07 16.45 16.74
N LEU A 468 -18.77 17.33 16.02
CA LEU A 468 -18.65 17.51 14.57
C LEU A 468 -17.34 18.21 14.21
N TRP A 469 -16.66 17.75 13.16
CA TRP A 469 -15.32 18.25 12.79
C TRP A 469 -15.31 19.67 12.21
N SER A 470 -16.39 20.10 11.55
CA SER A 470 -16.48 21.41 10.87
C SER A 470 -17.65 22.26 11.37
N GLY A 471 -18.23 21.91 12.53
CA GLY A 471 -19.48 22.50 13.02
C GLY A 471 -20.69 22.18 12.14
N ARG A 472 -20.52 21.31 11.13
CA ARG A 472 -21.56 20.86 10.21
C ARG A 472 -21.69 19.35 10.27
N ALA A 473 -22.93 18.86 10.35
CA ALA A 473 -23.22 17.45 10.24
C ALA A 473 -23.11 16.99 8.78
N TYR A 474 -22.35 15.93 8.54
CA TYR A 474 -22.30 15.27 7.24
C TYR A 474 -23.27 14.08 7.18
N SER A 475 -23.54 13.62 5.96
CA SER A 475 -24.40 12.48 5.69
C SER A 475 -23.87 11.18 6.31
N GLY A 476 -24.80 10.33 6.73
CA GLY A 476 -24.52 9.04 7.37
C GLY A 476 -24.01 9.13 8.81
N GLY A 477 -24.23 10.27 9.49
CA GLY A 477 -24.16 10.37 10.95
C GLY A 477 -25.44 9.86 11.65
N PRO A 478 -25.55 10.06 12.97
CA PRO A 478 -26.74 9.76 13.78
C PRO A 478 -28.02 10.40 13.25
N SER A 479 -29.11 9.63 13.12
CA SER A 479 -30.37 10.14 12.52
C SER A 479 -31.36 10.65 13.57
N PHE A 480 -31.43 9.99 14.71
CA PHE A 480 -32.43 10.23 15.75
C PHE A 480 -31.80 10.82 17.03
N GLY A 481 -32.66 11.31 17.92
CA GLY A 481 -32.28 11.84 19.24
C GLY A 481 -31.96 13.34 19.28
N ASP A 482 -31.79 13.84 20.50
CA ASP A 482 -31.29 15.19 20.76
C ASP A 482 -29.79 15.33 20.43
N ASP A 483 -29.24 16.53 20.58
CA ASP A 483 -27.84 16.79 20.22
C ASP A 483 -26.84 16.01 21.09
N GLU A 484 -27.16 15.69 22.34
CA GLU A 484 -26.30 14.93 23.24
C GLU A 484 -26.36 13.42 22.94
N GLU A 485 -27.54 12.90 22.62
CA GLU A 485 -27.74 11.53 22.14
C GLU A 485 -27.01 11.31 20.82
N LYS A 486 -27.09 12.27 19.88
CA LYS A 486 -26.34 12.22 18.63
C LYS A 486 -24.82 12.25 18.85
N LYS A 487 -24.31 13.09 19.78
CA LYS A 487 -22.88 13.06 20.14
C LYS A 487 -22.46 11.70 20.70
N SER A 488 -23.30 11.10 21.55
CA SER A 488 -23.06 9.77 22.15
C SER A 488 -22.99 8.69 21.08
N MET A 489 -23.96 8.65 20.17
CA MET A 489 -23.98 7.72 19.05
C MET A 489 -22.77 7.91 18.13
N LEU A 490 -22.41 9.15 17.80
CA LEU A 490 -21.27 9.44 16.94
C LEU A 490 -19.94 9.02 17.58
N LEU A 491 -19.80 9.19 18.89
CA LEU A 491 -18.65 8.68 19.64
C LEU A 491 -18.56 7.15 19.53
N ILE A 492 -19.68 6.44 19.74
CA ILE A 492 -19.74 4.97 19.60
C ILE A 492 -19.36 4.55 18.17
N MET A 493 -19.94 5.17 17.15
CA MET A 493 -19.61 4.87 15.76
C MET A 493 -18.11 5.02 15.47
N ARG A 494 -17.47 6.09 15.98
CA ARG A 494 -16.03 6.34 15.80
C ARG A 494 -15.18 5.30 16.52
N VAL A 495 -15.50 4.98 17.78
CA VAL A 495 -14.75 3.96 18.55
C VAL A 495 -14.85 2.60 17.86
N LEU A 496 -16.03 2.20 17.39
CA LEU A 496 -16.21 0.91 16.73
C LEU A 496 -15.52 0.83 15.36
N SER A 497 -15.39 1.95 14.64
CA SER A 497 -14.61 2.02 13.39
C SER A 497 -13.11 1.73 13.55
N ILE A 498 -12.57 1.64 14.77
CA ILE A 498 -11.17 1.28 15.04
C ILE A 498 -10.91 -0.21 14.75
N VAL A 499 -11.95 -1.04 14.85
CA VAL A 499 -11.85 -2.49 14.66
C VAL A 499 -12.24 -2.86 13.22
N PRO A 500 -11.55 -3.82 12.58
CA PRO A 500 -11.94 -4.31 11.26
C PRO A 500 -13.26 -5.07 11.32
N LEU A 501 -14.15 -4.79 10.37
CA LEU A 501 -15.40 -5.54 10.16
C LEU A 501 -15.13 -6.79 9.31
N SER A 502 -15.73 -7.92 9.68
CA SER A 502 -15.58 -9.18 8.94
C SER A 502 -16.51 -9.23 7.73
N CYS A 503 -15.96 -9.07 6.53
CA CYS A 503 -16.74 -9.08 5.28
C CYS A 503 -16.48 -10.32 4.41
N HIS A 504 -17.47 -10.69 3.60
CA HIS A 504 -17.28 -11.53 2.42
C HIS A 504 -16.42 -10.79 1.38
N PRO A 505 -15.66 -11.50 0.53
CA PRO A 505 -14.78 -10.89 -0.46
C PRO A 505 -15.57 -10.39 -1.68
N GLN A 506 -16.43 -9.41 -1.46
CA GLN A 506 -17.29 -8.79 -2.46
C GLN A 506 -17.33 -7.27 -2.24
N PRO A 507 -17.64 -6.47 -3.29
CA PRO A 507 -17.75 -5.02 -3.16
C PRO A 507 -18.75 -4.61 -2.09
N TRP A 508 -18.47 -3.50 -1.40
CA TRP A 508 -19.39 -2.96 -0.39
C TRP A 508 -20.73 -2.56 -1.01
N SER A 509 -21.83 -3.08 -0.44
CA SER A 509 -23.21 -2.81 -0.87
C SER A 509 -24.04 -2.06 0.19
N GLY A 510 -23.48 -1.83 1.37
CA GLY A 510 -24.17 -1.17 2.49
C GLY A 510 -24.26 0.34 2.35
N PRO A 511 -24.94 1.02 3.31
CA PRO A 511 -25.00 2.47 3.36
C PRO A 511 -23.62 3.11 3.51
N LEU A 512 -23.50 4.40 3.17
CA LEU A 512 -22.26 5.17 3.24
C LEU A 512 -22.32 6.23 4.35
N SER A 513 -21.17 6.55 4.94
CA SER A 513 -21.06 7.59 5.96
C SER A 513 -19.90 8.54 5.65
N ARG A 514 -20.26 9.76 5.23
CA ARG A 514 -19.30 10.84 5.02
C ARG A 514 -18.73 11.33 6.34
N GLU A 515 -19.54 11.30 7.40
CA GLU A 515 -19.14 11.68 8.75
C GLU A 515 -17.98 10.81 9.28
N LEU A 516 -18.02 9.50 9.03
CA LEU A 516 -16.96 8.58 9.46
C LEU A 516 -15.69 8.61 8.60
N LEU A 517 -15.77 9.10 7.35
CA LEU A 517 -14.58 9.19 6.48
C LEU A 517 -13.50 10.12 7.03
N VAL A 518 -13.91 11.23 7.66
CA VAL A 518 -12.96 12.15 8.29
C VAL A 518 -12.19 11.42 9.39
N PHE A 519 -12.90 10.70 10.25
CA PHE A 519 -12.29 9.87 11.29
C PHE A 519 -11.40 8.76 10.71
N ASN A 520 -11.84 8.08 9.64
CA ASN A 520 -11.08 7.05 8.95
C ASN A 520 -9.73 7.58 8.42
N SER A 521 -9.65 8.84 7.98
CA SER A 521 -8.39 9.43 7.52
C SER A 521 -7.33 9.52 8.64
N PHE A 522 -7.73 9.88 9.86
CA PHE A 522 -6.84 9.87 11.03
C PHE A 522 -6.38 8.45 11.37
N LEU A 523 -7.30 7.50 11.30
CA LEU A 523 -7.04 6.08 11.56
C LEU A 523 -6.04 5.48 10.58
N ARG A 524 -6.23 5.72 9.28
CA ARG A 524 -5.29 5.27 8.24
C ARG A 524 -3.91 5.89 8.43
N SER A 525 -3.83 7.19 8.71
CA SER A 525 -2.56 7.88 8.96
C SER A 525 -1.82 7.33 10.19
N LEU A 526 -2.55 7.10 11.29
CA LEU A 526 -1.99 6.51 12.50
C LEU A 526 -1.52 5.07 12.27
N SER A 527 -2.35 4.21 11.68
CA SER A 527 -2.00 2.81 11.40
C SER A 527 -0.76 2.72 10.51
N LYS A 528 -0.67 3.56 9.47
CA LYS A 528 0.51 3.64 8.59
C LYS A 528 1.77 4.06 9.36
N ALA A 529 1.68 5.10 10.19
CA ALA A 529 2.80 5.56 11.00
C ALA A 529 3.28 4.50 12.03
N LEU A 530 2.34 3.83 12.72
CA LEU A 530 2.66 2.76 13.66
C LEU A 530 3.31 1.58 12.95
N ARG A 531 2.77 1.20 11.78
CA ARG A 531 3.33 0.12 10.97
C ARG A 531 4.75 0.43 10.52
N THR A 532 4.99 1.63 10.01
CA THR A 532 6.34 2.04 9.58
C THR A 532 7.34 2.03 10.75
N LEU A 533 6.91 2.43 11.94
CA LEU A 533 7.77 2.37 13.13
C LEU A 533 8.17 0.93 13.47
N VAL A 534 7.21 0.00 13.49
CA VAL A 534 7.46 -1.43 13.79
C VAL A 534 8.46 -2.04 12.80
N GLU A 535 8.34 -1.71 11.52
CA GLU A 535 9.27 -2.20 10.49
C GLU A 535 10.65 -1.56 10.56
N THR A 536 10.71 -0.28 10.91
CA THR A 536 11.98 0.41 11.14
C THR A 536 12.73 -0.22 12.31
N VAL A 537 12.01 -0.64 13.36
CA VAL A 537 12.58 -1.38 14.50
C VAL A 537 13.11 -2.75 14.05
N ALA A 538 12.36 -3.50 13.22
CA ALA A 538 12.80 -4.77 12.67
C ALA A 538 14.04 -4.62 11.78
N LEU A 539 14.06 -3.62 10.90
CA LEU A 539 15.19 -3.30 10.04
C LEU A 539 16.42 -2.95 10.87
N ASN A 540 16.28 -2.10 11.89
CA ASN A 540 17.37 -1.75 12.80
C ASN A 540 17.96 -3.00 13.49
N MET A 541 17.13 -3.96 13.92
CA MET A 541 17.62 -5.21 14.51
C MET A 541 18.47 -6.05 13.55
N LEU A 542 18.07 -6.12 12.28
CA LEU A 542 18.80 -6.87 11.24
C LEU A 542 20.12 -6.17 10.87
N LEU A 543 20.09 -4.83 10.72
CA LEU A 543 21.29 -4.05 10.36
C LEU A 543 22.33 -4.03 11.48
N GLN A 544 21.89 -4.03 12.75
CA GLN A 544 22.79 -4.12 13.92
C GLN A 544 23.23 -5.56 14.23
N GLN A 545 22.83 -6.55 13.42
CA GLN A 545 23.16 -7.97 13.61
C GLN A 545 22.66 -8.55 14.95
N HIS A 546 21.65 -7.93 15.57
CA HIS A 546 20.96 -8.52 16.72
C HIS A 546 20.17 -9.76 16.32
N ALA A 547 19.69 -9.79 15.07
CA ALA A 547 19.12 -10.96 14.44
C ALA A 547 20.05 -11.47 13.33
N ARG A 548 20.03 -12.78 13.11
CA ARG A 548 20.78 -13.44 12.04
C ARG A 548 20.35 -12.83 10.70
N ARG A 549 21.33 -12.50 9.86
CA ARG A 549 21.08 -11.88 8.56
C ARG A 549 20.61 -12.88 7.51
N PRO A 550 21.35 -13.95 7.14
CA PRO A 550 20.88 -14.89 6.13
C PRO A 550 19.61 -15.58 6.62
N ARG A 551 18.47 -15.20 6.05
CA ARG A 551 17.13 -15.60 6.46
C ARG A 551 16.21 -15.73 5.26
N GLU A 552 15.44 -16.81 5.24
CA GLU A 552 14.42 -17.08 4.20
C GLU A 552 13.00 -16.73 4.68
N ASP A 553 12.82 -16.45 5.98
CA ASP A 553 11.54 -16.25 6.66
C ASP A 553 11.17 -14.76 6.87
N LEU A 554 11.84 -13.83 6.17
CA LEU A 554 11.64 -12.39 6.34
C LEU A 554 10.22 -11.92 6.05
N LEU A 555 9.60 -12.48 5.02
CA LEU A 555 8.20 -12.19 4.71
C LEU A 555 7.28 -12.67 5.83
N GLU A 556 7.59 -13.80 6.48
CA GLU A 556 6.80 -14.30 7.60
C GLU A 556 6.92 -13.39 8.81
N ILE A 557 8.12 -12.89 9.10
CA ILE A 557 8.32 -11.85 10.12
C ILE A 557 7.45 -10.64 9.76
N ALA A 558 7.58 -10.11 8.54
CA ALA A 558 6.83 -8.93 8.11
C ALA A 558 5.31 -9.12 8.23
N VAL A 559 4.77 -10.27 7.84
CA VAL A 559 3.33 -10.58 7.97
C VAL A 559 2.91 -10.77 9.44
N SER A 560 3.80 -11.25 10.31
CA SER A 560 3.53 -11.46 11.74
C SER A 560 3.61 -10.18 12.57
N LEU A 561 4.23 -9.12 12.05
CA LEU A 561 4.29 -7.82 12.72
C LEU A 561 2.89 -7.17 12.82
N PRO A 562 2.59 -6.42 13.90
CA PRO A 562 1.28 -5.78 14.10
C PRO A 562 0.95 -4.66 13.08
N PHE A 563 -0.29 -4.16 13.16
CA PHE A 563 -0.83 -3.07 12.32
C PHE A 563 -0.88 -3.39 10.81
N GLN A 564 -1.19 -4.64 10.46
CA GLN A 564 -1.30 -5.07 9.06
C GLN A 564 -2.67 -4.73 8.43
N GLN A 565 -3.75 -4.79 9.22
CA GLN A 565 -5.10 -4.62 8.70
C GLN A 565 -5.49 -3.15 8.64
N GLU A 566 -5.84 -2.68 7.45
CA GLU A 566 -6.54 -1.40 7.30
C GLU A 566 -8.03 -1.60 7.59
N VAL A 567 -8.61 -0.59 8.22
CA VAL A 567 -10.02 -0.56 8.60
C VAL A 567 -10.76 0.45 7.74
N ASN A 568 -11.98 0.11 7.37
CA ASN A 568 -12.89 0.98 6.63
C ASN A 568 -13.96 1.55 7.57
N THR A 569 -14.89 2.35 7.04
CA THR A 569 -15.98 2.93 7.84
C THR A 569 -17.08 1.92 8.21
N GLY A 570 -17.05 0.70 7.66
CA GLY A 570 -18.14 -0.27 7.70
C GLY A 570 -18.62 -0.62 9.10
N TYR A 571 -17.74 -0.80 10.08
CA TYR A 571 -18.13 -1.18 11.44
C TYR A 571 -18.97 -0.09 12.12
N GLY A 572 -18.53 1.16 12.03
CA GLY A 572 -19.28 2.29 12.57
C GLY A 572 -20.64 2.47 11.88
N ILE A 573 -20.72 2.17 10.59
CA ILE A 573 -21.98 2.16 9.83
C ILE A 573 -22.91 1.03 10.29
N LEU A 574 -22.37 -0.17 10.54
CA LEU A 574 -23.14 -1.30 11.07
C LEU A 574 -23.75 -0.98 12.45
N ALA A 575 -22.96 -0.39 13.35
CA ALA A 575 -23.45 0.06 14.65
C ALA A 575 -24.52 1.16 14.52
N LYS A 576 -24.32 2.10 13.57
CA LYS A 576 -25.28 3.16 13.26
C LYS A 576 -26.62 2.58 12.83
N VAL A 577 -26.62 1.63 11.89
CA VAL A 577 -27.85 1.00 11.37
C VAL A 577 -28.60 0.27 12.48
N TYR A 578 -27.91 -0.51 13.32
CA TYR A 578 -28.53 -1.19 14.46
C TYR A 578 -29.22 -0.20 15.42
N LEU A 579 -28.47 0.82 15.88
CA LEU A 579 -28.96 1.77 16.87
C LEU A 579 -30.10 2.65 16.32
N ASP A 580 -29.99 3.13 15.08
CA ASP A 580 -31.07 3.91 14.45
C ASP A 580 -32.33 3.05 14.23
N ALA A 581 -32.17 1.78 13.82
CA ALA A 581 -33.29 0.87 13.64
C ALA A 581 -34.02 0.61 14.95
N LEU A 582 -33.27 0.36 16.03
CA LEU A 582 -33.82 0.17 17.36
C LEU A 582 -34.59 1.40 17.84
N VAL A 583 -34.02 2.60 17.70
CA VAL A 583 -34.67 3.85 18.09
C VAL A 583 -35.95 4.08 17.27
N ALA A 584 -35.93 3.79 15.97
CA ALA A 584 -37.10 3.92 15.11
C ALA A 584 -38.21 2.94 15.47
N MET A 585 -37.87 1.66 15.72
CA MET A 585 -38.84 0.61 16.07
C MET A 585 -39.44 0.80 17.46
N ASN A 586 -38.66 1.30 18.43
CA ASN A 586 -39.12 1.57 19.78
C ASN A 586 -39.89 2.90 19.91
N GLY A 587 -39.91 3.75 18.87
CA GLY A 587 -40.52 5.08 18.92
C GLY A 587 -39.72 6.09 19.77
N GLY A 588 -38.43 5.82 19.99
CA GLY A 588 -37.52 6.65 20.77
C GLY A 588 -36.38 5.84 21.41
N PRO A 589 -35.39 6.50 22.02
CA PRO A 589 -34.31 5.85 22.76
C PRO A 589 -34.84 4.93 23.86
N VAL A 590 -34.37 3.67 23.87
CA VAL A 590 -34.70 2.69 24.92
C VAL A 590 -34.11 3.17 26.26
N LYS A 591 -34.96 3.32 27.28
CA LYS A 591 -34.54 3.78 28.62
C LYS A 591 -34.35 2.62 29.59
N SER A 592 -35.22 1.62 29.54
CA SER A 592 -35.10 0.39 30.33
C SER A 592 -35.13 -0.83 29.42
N ARG A 593 -34.37 -1.87 29.78
CA ARG A 593 -34.34 -3.14 29.02
C ARG A 593 -35.62 -3.95 29.22
N ASP A 594 -36.31 -3.72 30.33
CA ASP A 594 -37.47 -4.49 30.77
C ASP A 594 -38.81 -3.91 30.28
N ASP A 595 -38.78 -2.80 29.54
CA ASP A 595 -40.00 -2.20 28.99
C ASP A 595 -40.63 -3.12 27.92
N GLU A 596 -41.95 -3.17 27.90
CA GLU A 596 -42.71 -4.03 26.98
C GLU A 596 -42.42 -3.64 25.51
N GLY A 597 -42.17 -4.63 24.65
CA GLY A 597 -41.85 -4.43 23.24
C GLY A 597 -40.38 -4.10 22.92
N VAL A 598 -39.53 -3.81 23.92
CA VAL A 598 -38.10 -3.51 23.69
C VAL A 598 -37.34 -4.70 23.11
N GLN A 599 -37.62 -5.92 23.61
CA GLN A 599 -36.97 -7.12 23.09
C GLN A 599 -37.34 -7.37 21.62
N GLU A 600 -38.61 -7.21 21.27
CA GLU A 600 -39.09 -7.33 19.88
C GLU A 600 -38.44 -6.27 18.98
N ALA A 601 -38.29 -5.04 19.46
CA ALA A 601 -37.60 -3.98 18.74
C ALA A 601 -36.10 -4.29 18.53
N LYS A 602 -35.44 -4.91 19.51
CA LYS A 602 -34.03 -5.36 19.38
C LYS A 602 -33.88 -6.47 18.37
N ASP A 603 -34.77 -7.46 18.40
CA ASP A 603 -34.77 -8.58 17.46
C ASP A 603 -35.07 -8.10 16.03
N GLY A 604 -36.02 -7.17 15.87
CA GLY A 604 -36.30 -6.52 14.58
C GLY A 604 -35.12 -5.67 14.07
N ALA A 605 -34.44 -4.93 14.94
CA ALA A 605 -33.25 -4.17 14.56
C ALA A 605 -32.09 -5.09 14.11
N MET A 606 -31.94 -6.26 14.75
CA MET A 606 -30.98 -7.28 14.34
C MET A 606 -31.31 -7.89 12.98
N GLU A 607 -32.58 -8.19 12.72
CA GLU A 607 -33.04 -8.69 11.43
C GLU A 607 -32.76 -7.67 10.31
N LEU A 608 -33.06 -6.39 10.54
CA LEU A 608 -32.76 -5.34 9.56
C LEU A 608 -31.26 -5.23 9.26
N VAL A 609 -30.39 -5.41 10.27
CA VAL A 609 -28.93 -5.43 10.07
C VAL A 609 -28.53 -6.61 9.19
N GLU A 610 -29.12 -7.78 9.37
CA GLU A 610 -28.85 -8.95 8.51
C GLU A 610 -29.31 -8.72 7.07
N GLU A 611 -30.49 -8.14 6.87
CA GLU A 611 -31.01 -7.80 5.55
C GLU A 611 -30.18 -6.72 4.84
N THR A 612 -29.73 -5.70 5.59
CA THR A 612 -28.96 -4.57 5.05
C THR A 612 -27.54 -4.97 4.68
N PHE A 613 -26.89 -5.80 5.49
CA PHE A 613 -25.47 -6.14 5.36
C PHE A 613 -25.22 -7.56 4.86
N THR A 614 -25.74 -7.87 3.67
CA THR A 614 -25.52 -9.16 2.99
C THR A 614 -24.05 -9.50 2.72
N GLY A 615 -23.17 -8.48 2.70
CA GLY A 615 -21.72 -8.65 2.55
C GLY A 615 -20.93 -8.85 3.83
N VAL A 616 -21.57 -8.80 5.00
CA VAL A 616 -20.90 -8.97 6.30
C VAL A 616 -21.09 -10.40 6.79
N LYS A 617 -20.01 -11.00 7.32
CA LYS A 617 -20.03 -12.35 7.89
C LYS A 617 -20.62 -12.29 9.30
N TYR A 618 -21.72 -12.99 9.52
CA TYR A 618 -22.42 -13.06 10.82
C TYR A 618 -22.73 -11.67 11.40
N PRO A 619 -23.60 -10.86 10.76
CA PRO A 619 -23.83 -9.47 11.16
C PRO A 619 -24.24 -9.28 12.63
N ARG A 620 -25.10 -10.15 13.18
CA ARG A 620 -25.50 -10.12 14.61
C ARG A 620 -24.30 -10.24 15.55
N TYR A 621 -23.42 -11.21 15.28
CA TYR A 621 -22.20 -11.42 16.06
C TYR A 621 -21.26 -10.21 15.99
N GLU A 622 -21.17 -9.55 14.82
CA GLU A 622 -20.35 -8.35 14.66
C GLU A 622 -20.89 -7.17 15.48
N VAL A 623 -22.22 -7.00 15.60
CA VAL A 623 -22.81 -5.99 16.50
C VAL A 623 -22.38 -6.26 17.95
N GLU A 624 -22.57 -7.48 18.46
CA GLU A 624 -22.17 -7.88 19.82
C GLU A 624 -20.66 -7.74 20.05
N ARG A 625 -19.84 -8.12 19.07
CA ARG A 625 -18.38 -7.93 19.11
C ARG A 625 -18.01 -6.45 19.21
N GLY A 626 -18.76 -5.58 18.55
CA GLY A 626 -18.55 -4.14 18.62
C GLY A 626 -18.76 -3.64 20.05
N PHE A 627 -19.88 -4.00 20.67
CA PHE A 627 -20.18 -3.55 22.03
C PHE A 627 -19.25 -4.14 23.09
N ARG A 628 -18.73 -5.36 22.90
CA ARG A 628 -17.64 -5.89 23.75
C ARG A 628 -16.35 -5.08 23.60
N PHE A 629 -16.03 -4.62 22.39
CA PHE A 629 -14.89 -3.73 22.18
C PHE A 629 -15.11 -2.36 22.84
N TRP A 630 -16.33 -1.82 22.79
CA TRP A 630 -16.69 -0.61 23.53
C TRP A 630 -16.47 -0.74 25.05
N ASP A 631 -16.77 -1.89 25.64
CA ASP A 631 -16.49 -2.12 27.07
C ASP A 631 -14.99 -2.10 27.40
N ALA A 632 -14.17 -2.67 26.52
CA ALA A 632 -12.71 -2.63 26.66
C ALA A 632 -12.17 -1.20 26.51
N ALA A 633 -12.66 -0.45 25.52
CA ALA A 633 -12.39 0.96 25.29
C ALA A 633 -12.72 1.81 26.53
N LEU A 634 -13.94 1.71 27.04
CA LEU A 634 -14.40 2.43 28.23
C LEU A 634 -13.55 2.07 29.46
N SER A 635 -13.23 0.79 29.65
CA SER A 635 -12.36 0.35 30.73
C SER A 635 -10.96 0.98 30.62
N ALA A 636 -10.41 1.09 29.41
CA ALA A 636 -9.13 1.75 29.19
C ALA A 636 -9.19 3.25 29.53
N ILE A 637 -10.25 3.96 29.12
CA ILE A 637 -10.48 5.37 29.45
C ILE A 637 -10.58 5.59 30.97
N ARG A 638 -11.35 4.75 31.67
CA ARG A 638 -11.51 4.80 33.13
C ARG A 638 -10.19 4.56 33.89
N ASN A 639 -9.36 3.63 33.42
CA ASN A 639 -8.06 3.39 34.03
C ASN A 639 -7.09 4.56 33.80
N LEU A 640 -7.15 5.19 32.62
CA LEU A 640 -6.28 6.32 32.30
C LEU A 640 -6.66 7.61 33.03
N SER A 641 -7.93 7.79 33.40
CA SER A 641 -8.37 8.95 34.18
C SER A 641 -7.94 8.90 35.64
N GLN A 642 -7.60 7.72 36.16
CA GLN A 642 -7.14 7.51 37.54
C GLN A 642 -5.62 7.76 37.73
N ASP A 643 -4.85 7.98 36.66
CA ASP A 643 -3.39 8.15 36.74
C ASP A 643 -3.03 9.60 37.17
N GLU A 644 -2.53 9.75 38.40
CA GLU A 644 -2.17 11.04 39.02
C GLU A 644 -0.98 11.74 38.33
N SER A 645 -0.20 11.03 37.49
CA SER A 645 1.07 11.51 36.91
C SER A 645 0.93 12.38 35.65
N GLY A 646 -0.28 12.88 35.38
CA GLY A 646 -0.60 13.79 34.28
C GLY A 646 -1.69 13.19 33.40
N SER A 647 -2.95 13.58 33.64
CA SER A 647 -4.12 13.04 32.93
C SER A 647 -3.97 13.20 31.42
N VAL A 648 -3.71 12.10 30.71
CA VAL A 648 -3.62 12.08 29.25
C VAL A 648 -5.00 12.25 28.59
N VAL A 649 -6.05 12.01 29.38
CA VAL A 649 -7.46 12.08 28.96
C VAL A 649 -8.08 13.33 29.60
N SER A 650 -8.83 14.12 28.85
CA SER A 650 -9.58 15.24 29.44
C SER A 650 -10.77 14.70 30.26
N ALA A 651 -11.12 15.40 31.34
CA ALA A 651 -12.31 15.06 32.14
C ALA A 651 -13.59 15.07 31.29
N GLU A 652 -13.68 16.01 30.34
CA GLU A 652 -14.77 16.09 29.36
C GLU A 652 -14.90 14.83 28.50
N LEU A 653 -13.77 14.23 28.09
CA LEU A 653 -13.79 13.02 27.30
C LEU A 653 -14.28 11.83 28.13
N VAL A 654 -13.82 11.70 29.37
CA VAL A 654 -14.31 10.67 30.30
C VAL A 654 -15.82 10.81 30.50
N GLU A 655 -16.30 12.03 30.76
CA GLU A 655 -17.73 12.30 30.90
C GLU A 655 -18.52 11.93 29.64
N SER A 656 -17.98 12.23 28.44
CA SER A 656 -18.63 11.86 27.18
C SER A 656 -18.73 10.34 26.97
N PHE A 657 -17.72 9.58 27.41
CA PHE A 657 -17.73 8.11 27.37
C PHE A 657 -18.76 7.53 28.36
N GLU A 658 -18.86 8.09 29.57
CA GLU A 658 -19.86 7.66 30.56
C GLU A 658 -21.29 7.97 30.10
N LYS A 659 -21.52 9.15 29.52
CA LYS A 659 -22.81 9.51 28.92
C LYS A 659 -23.18 8.57 27.78
N ALA A 660 -22.24 8.30 26.88
CA ALA A 660 -22.46 7.38 25.78
C ALA A 660 -22.72 5.95 26.26
N GLN A 661 -22.05 5.50 27.32
CA GLN A 661 -22.33 4.20 27.94
C GLN A 661 -23.72 4.13 28.56
N ALA A 662 -24.14 5.18 29.28
CA ALA A 662 -25.48 5.23 29.87
C ALA A 662 -26.57 5.17 28.80
N TRP A 663 -26.35 5.83 27.66
CA TRP A 663 -27.25 5.79 26.51
C TRP A 663 -27.24 4.42 25.80
N LEU A 664 -26.07 3.80 25.66
CA LEU A 664 -25.90 2.52 24.95
C LEU A 664 -26.38 1.32 25.77
N ALA A 665 -26.18 1.31 27.09
CA ALA A 665 -26.44 0.15 27.96
C ALA A 665 -27.83 -0.50 27.80
N PRO A 666 -28.95 0.26 27.81
CA PRO A 666 -30.28 -0.33 27.62
C PRO A 666 -30.53 -0.84 26.18
N MET A 667 -29.84 -0.26 25.21
CA MET A 667 -29.97 -0.57 23.78
C MET A 667 -29.19 -1.81 23.33
N ARG A 668 -28.39 -2.42 24.22
CA ARG A 668 -27.60 -3.59 23.85
C ARG A 668 -28.48 -4.82 23.60
N PRO A 669 -28.11 -5.67 22.62
CA PRO A 669 -28.73 -6.97 22.36
C PRO A 669 -28.84 -7.84 23.60
#